data_AF-A0A8S1AF31-F1
#
_entry.id   AF-A0A8S1AF31-F1
#
_cell.length_a   1.000
_cell.length_b   1.000
_cell.length_c   1.000
_cell.angle_alpha   90.00
_cell.angle_beta   90.00
_cell.angle_gamma   90.00
#
_symmetry.space_group_name_H-M   'P 1'
#
loop_
_entity.id
_entity.type
_entity.pdbx_description
1 polymer ?
#
loop_
_entity_poly.entity_id
_entity_poly.type
_entity_poly.pdbx_seq_one_letter_code
_entity_poly.pdbx_strand_id
1 'polypeptide(L)'
;MVQLLYIVASLHVLLCPFTKVEESFNIQATHDVLYHRNNLSQYDHNEFPGVVPRSFIGPLVISAISAPIVTLFHVTGINKFWMQYVVRLMLALSVIAAWSRLRNALQKQFGNTFAWWFTIITVTQYHFMFYMSRPLPNIMVLPLVLLSFEGWLRGRPKLFIVSAGASIIIFRSELAMLFGLFLIIDLYFRKIDLRTLFKIAVPAGIGLIGLTIAIDSLFWRRLLWPEAEVFWYNTILNKSSDWGTSPFLWYFYSALPRGLGPSLVLIPLGMYLDKRLIQFAAPAFVYILLYSFLPHKELRFIIYVFPLLNMASAAACTYIYVRRTKAPIYELLFWGTIVIIIGNIIISLAFTLVAMTNYPGGVAITRFHKLLKNEPFVHVHICNLAAQTGVTRYTQIHDRWTYSKNESLQPEQLQEYTHLLVEAKSKYSPNLKYFTQTHVILDSIESFSQIAMNYKLMPPIRIKTKPALFILERIDFRENPHGYGSMDLKSKETIPQISEETVVEEIDYENIEEKTIPAESKESINIVEEKLDRNEEQRQEEVVHNVEIFEDKIVPKVEIEEKNLKEAENESISQENIIGNSKLHKAKKAIEDLKILRQERKKKAIEKIKLETRKEVVASAKEKLKEIMKRHKHIADELSNSIISDVTIELEEQEKDGRGDIPNIESIVQENNDAPETESQDKETPETVTDNILSDSPTTTVKNENVDSIVEKVIVRLIDRKIYDDKTKPEDIKAEDRLMIQKIVEEVLSERMNYSNVDTK
;
A
#
# COMPACT_ATOMS: atom_id res chain seq x y z
N MET A 1 31.25 14.31 -7.67
CA MET A 1 29.87 14.63 -7.23
C MET A 1 28.78 13.96 -8.07
N VAL A 2 28.74 14.08 -9.40
CA VAL A 2 27.74 13.34 -10.22
C VAL A 2 27.87 11.81 -10.04
N GLN A 3 29.08 11.32 -9.78
CA GLN A 3 29.36 9.94 -9.35
C GLN A 3 28.49 9.46 -8.18
N LEU A 4 28.13 10.32 -7.23
CA LEU A 4 27.26 9.93 -6.10
C LEU A 4 25.87 9.54 -6.58
N LEU A 5 25.33 10.23 -7.61
CA LEU A 5 24.04 9.84 -8.18
C LEU A 5 24.13 8.45 -8.81
N TYR A 6 25.21 8.17 -9.55
CA TYR A 6 25.41 6.85 -10.15
C TYR A 6 25.50 5.75 -9.10
N ILE A 7 26.26 5.96 -8.02
CA ILE A 7 26.42 4.99 -6.93
C ILE A 7 25.07 4.72 -6.24
N VAL A 8 24.35 5.77 -5.85
CA VAL A 8 23.08 5.62 -5.13
C VAL A 8 21.97 5.07 -6.02
N ALA A 9 21.89 5.49 -7.28
CA ALA A 9 20.96 4.91 -8.26
C ALA A 9 21.23 3.42 -8.46
N SER A 10 22.50 3.04 -8.63
CA SER A 10 22.91 1.63 -8.80
C SER A 10 22.58 0.82 -7.55
N LEU A 11 22.79 1.37 -6.36
CA LEU A 11 22.42 0.71 -5.11
C LEU A 11 20.90 0.46 -5.02
N HIS A 12 20.05 1.41 -5.43
CA HIS A 12 18.60 1.17 -5.48
C HIS A 12 18.19 0.09 -6.48
N VAL A 13 18.86 0.01 -7.64
CA VAL A 13 18.62 -1.06 -8.62
C VAL A 13 19.03 -2.42 -8.05
N LEU A 14 20.17 -2.49 -7.36
CA LEU A 14 20.68 -3.72 -6.75
C LEU A 14 19.77 -4.19 -5.60
N LEU A 15 19.35 -3.29 -4.72
CA LEU A 15 18.51 -3.63 -3.56
C LEU A 15 17.06 -3.94 -3.96
N CYS A 16 16.53 -3.29 -4.99
CA CYS A 16 15.16 -3.49 -5.46
C CYS A 16 15.15 -3.85 -6.96
N PRO A 17 15.50 -5.10 -7.30
CA PRO A 17 15.71 -5.49 -8.70
C PRO A 17 14.42 -5.71 -9.48
N PHE A 18 13.31 -5.96 -8.79
CA PHE A 18 12.00 -6.22 -9.38
C PHE A 18 11.19 -4.93 -9.61
N THR A 19 10.17 -5.05 -10.46
CA THR A 19 9.32 -3.96 -10.95
C THR A 19 7.87 -4.14 -10.49
N LYS A 20 7.09 -3.06 -10.46
CA LYS A 20 5.63 -3.11 -10.20
C LYS A 20 4.80 -3.10 -11.50
N VAL A 21 3.50 -3.29 -11.37
CA VAL A 21 2.52 -3.32 -12.48
C VAL A 21 2.59 -2.07 -13.37
N GLU A 22 2.88 -0.91 -12.81
CA GLU A 22 2.88 0.34 -13.58
C GLU A 22 4.18 0.55 -14.37
N GLU A 23 5.21 -0.24 -14.05
CA GLU A 23 6.47 -0.35 -14.78
C GLU A 23 6.39 -1.39 -15.90
N SER A 24 5.35 -2.25 -15.91
CA SER A 24 5.23 -3.45 -16.74
C SER A 24 5.35 -3.17 -18.23
N PHE A 25 4.54 -2.27 -18.78
CA PHE A 25 4.52 -2.00 -20.21
C PHE A 25 5.93 -1.67 -20.75
N ASN A 26 6.61 -0.71 -20.14
CA ASN A 26 7.92 -0.28 -20.65
C ASN A 26 8.99 -1.35 -20.44
N ILE A 27 8.98 -2.09 -19.31
CA ILE A 27 10.00 -3.12 -19.09
C ILE A 27 9.82 -4.29 -20.07
N GLN A 28 8.57 -4.69 -20.35
CA GLN A 28 8.26 -5.76 -21.30
C GLN A 28 8.51 -5.29 -22.74
N ALA A 29 8.11 -4.06 -23.10
CA ALA A 29 8.39 -3.49 -24.41
C ALA A 29 9.90 -3.41 -24.69
N THR A 30 10.70 -2.99 -23.71
CA THR A 30 12.17 -2.96 -23.87
C THR A 30 12.73 -4.37 -24.04
N HIS A 31 12.20 -5.36 -23.30
CA HIS A 31 12.53 -6.77 -23.50
C HIS A 31 12.23 -7.22 -24.93
N ASP A 32 11.01 -6.97 -25.40
CA ASP A 32 10.56 -7.50 -26.68
C ASP A 32 11.32 -6.89 -27.86
N VAL A 33 11.65 -5.60 -27.78
CA VAL A 33 12.54 -4.94 -28.75
C VAL A 33 13.94 -5.57 -28.77
N LEU A 34 14.50 -5.96 -27.63
CA LEU A 34 15.83 -6.55 -27.56
C LEU A 34 15.87 -8.01 -28.05
N TYR A 35 14.84 -8.80 -27.73
CA TYR A 35 14.80 -10.25 -28.00
C TYR A 35 14.01 -10.62 -29.26
N HIS A 36 12.78 -10.12 -29.41
CA HIS A 36 11.89 -10.46 -30.52
C HIS A 36 12.13 -9.58 -31.76
N ARG A 37 12.62 -8.35 -31.58
CA ARG A 37 13.02 -7.41 -32.66
C ARG A 37 11.87 -7.17 -33.66
N ASN A 38 11.95 -7.77 -34.86
CA ASN A 38 10.94 -7.59 -35.90
C ASN A 38 9.76 -8.56 -35.76
N ASN A 39 9.84 -9.53 -34.85
CA ASN A 39 8.77 -10.51 -34.64
C ASN A 39 7.67 -9.93 -33.74
N LEU A 40 6.88 -9.01 -34.31
CA LEU A 40 5.86 -8.24 -33.59
C LEU A 40 4.75 -9.11 -33.00
N SER A 41 4.51 -10.32 -33.49
CA SER A 41 3.46 -11.20 -32.96
C SER A 41 3.78 -11.75 -31.57
N GLN A 42 5.06 -11.80 -31.19
CA GLN A 42 5.50 -12.33 -29.89
C GLN A 42 5.56 -11.26 -28.79
N TYR A 43 5.22 -10.01 -29.08
CA TYR A 43 5.28 -8.93 -28.10
C TYR A 43 4.19 -9.05 -27.03
N ASP A 44 4.55 -8.74 -25.79
CA ASP A 44 3.72 -8.87 -24.58
C ASP A 44 2.44 -8.04 -24.66
N HIS A 45 2.49 -6.85 -25.26
CA HIS A 45 1.33 -5.96 -25.35
C HIS A 45 0.22 -6.48 -26.27
N ASN A 46 0.47 -7.48 -27.12
CA ASN A 46 -0.61 -8.09 -27.90
C ASN A 46 -1.44 -9.04 -27.04
N GLU A 47 -0.81 -9.71 -26.08
CA GLU A 47 -1.47 -10.63 -25.14
C GLU A 47 -2.04 -9.85 -23.94
N PHE A 48 -1.29 -8.83 -23.48
CA PHE A 48 -1.63 -7.98 -22.34
C PHE A 48 -1.56 -6.48 -22.72
N PRO A 49 -2.49 -5.96 -23.52
CA PRO A 49 -2.47 -4.57 -24.01
C PRO A 49 -2.66 -3.50 -22.92
N GLY A 50 -3.18 -3.88 -21.75
CA GLY A 50 -3.61 -2.94 -20.73
C GLY A 50 -4.83 -2.13 -21.19
N VAL A 51 -5.26 -1.17 -20.35
CA VAL A 51 -6.49 -0.39 -20.59
C VAL A 51 -6.31 0.65 -21.69
N VAL A 52 -5.10 1.19 -21.84
CA VAL A 52 -4.80 2.29 -22.77
C VAL A 52 -3.42 2.09 -23.37
N PRO A 53 -3.21 2.35 -24.68
CA PRO A 53 -1.91 2.22 -25.29
C PRO A 53 -0.89 3.21 -24.71
N ARG A 54 0.37 2.80 -24.75
CA ARG A 54 1.54 3.55 -24.31
C ARG A 54 2.53 3.65 -25.48
N SER A 55 3.33 4.71 -25.52
CA SER A 55 4.31 4.89 -26.60
C SER A 55 5.53 3.97 -26.46
N PHE A 56 5.93 3.35 -27.58
CA PHE A 56 7.12 2.54 -27.76
C PHE A 56 8.40 3.37 -27.93
N ILE A 57 8.30 4.69 -28.16
CA ILE A 57 9.47 5.55 -28.38
C ILE A 57 10.44 5.48 -27.18
N GLY A 58 9.92 5.54 -25.94
CA GLY A 58 10.74 5.40 -24.74
C GLY A 58 11.47 4.06 -24.67
N PRO A 59 10.74 2.93 -24.68
CA PRO A 59 11.32 1.59 -24.74
C PRO A 59 12.36 1.41 -25.84
N LEU A 60 12.12 1.90 -27.06
CA LEU A 60 13.05 1.81 -28.20
C LEU A 60 14.36 2.52 -27.93
N VAL A 61 14.31 3.75 -27.41
CA VAL A 61 15.52 4.52 -27.10
C VAL A 61 16.34 3.81 -26.02
N ILE A 62 15.68 3.32 -24.96
CA ILE A 62 16.38 2.59 -23.89
C ILE A 62 16.95 1.26 -24.41
N SER A 63 16.19 0.49 -25.20
CA SER A 63 16.69 -0.73 -25.85
C SER A 63 17.91 -0.45 -26.72
N ALA A 64 17.90 0.63 -27.52
CA ALA A 64 19.03 0.99 -28.38
C ALA A 64 20.29 1.30 -27.58
N ILE A 65 20.17 2.01 -26.45
CA ILE A 65 21.30 2.31 -25.56
C ILE A 65 21.77 1.05 -24.82
N SER A 66 20.86 0.15 -24.45
CA SER A 66 21.17 -1.11 -23.76
C SER A 66 21.74 -2.20 -24.67
N ALA A 67 21.43 -2.16 -25.97
CA ALA A 67 21.72 -3.24 -26.92
C ALA A 67 23.19 -3.72 -26.94
N PRO A 68 24.22 -2.84 -26.90
CA PRO A 68 25.62 -3.30 -26.93
C PRO A 68 25.98 -4.17 -25.72
N ILE A 69 25.54 -3.77 -24.53
CA ILE A 69 25.83 -4.48 -23.27
C ILE A 69 24.98 -5.75 -23.17
N VAL A 70 23.71 -5.68 -23.56
CA VAL A 70 22.82 -6.85 -23.59
C VAL A 70 23.34 -7.91 -24.57
N THR A 71 23.81 -7.50 -25.75
CA THR A 71 24.41 -8.42 -26.73
C THR A 71 25.68 -9.06 -26.19
N LEU A 72 26.55 -8.29 -25.52
CA LEU A 72 27.74 -8.83 -24.86
C LEU A 72 27.37 -9.88 -23.83
N PHE A 73 26.39 -9.60 -22.97
CA PHE A 73 25.94 -10.53 -21.93
C PHE A 73 25.27 -11.78 -22.51
N HIS A 74 24.57 -11.65 -23.63
CA HIS A 74 23.97 -12.78 -24.33
C HIS A 74 25.05 -13.71 -24.89
N VAL A 75 26.13 -13.15 -25.46
CA VAL A 75 27.25 -13.92 -25.99
C VAL A 75 28.03 -14.62 -24.87
N THR A 76 28.16 -14.01 -23.70
CA THR A 76 28.84 -14.63 -22.54
C THR A 76 27.97 -15.63 -21.76
N GLY A 77 26.73 -15.87 -22.19
CA GLY A 77 25.82 -16.81 -21.52
C GLY A 77 25.34 -16.32 -20.15
N ILE A 78 25.38 -15.01 -19.89
CA ILE A 78 24.86 -14.45 -18.64
C ILE A 78 23.33 -14.56 -18.63
N ASN A 79 22.78 -14.95 -17.48
CA ASN A 79 21.34 -15.12 -17.28
C ASN A 79 20.54 -13.88 -17.71
N LYS A 80 19.43 -14.13 -18.42
CA LYS A 80 18.45 -13.16 -18.91
C LYS A 80 18.05 -12.09 -17.88
N PHE A 81 17.95 -12.46 -16.61
CA PHE A 81 17.58 -11.55 -15.52
C PHE A 81 18.56 -10.37 -15.36
N TRP A 82 19.85 -10.57 -15.63
CA TRP A 82 20.84 -9.48 -15.57
C TRP A 82 20.59 -8.37 -16.59
N MET A 83 19.91 -8.67 -17.70
CA MET A 83 19.56 -7.67 -18.69
C MET A 83 18.57 -6.64 -18.16
N GLN A 84 17.69 -7.03 -17.23
CA GLN A 84 16.79 -6.09 -16.54
C GLN A 84 17.58 -5.04 -15.76
N TYR A 85 18.68 -5.43 -15.10
CA TYR A 85 19.57 -4.48 -14.43
C TYR A 85 20.20 -3.52 -15.43
N VAL A 86 20.70 -4.03 -16.57
CA VAL A 86 21.31 -3.21 -17.61
C VAL A 86 20.32 -2.16 -18.14
N VAL A 87 19.11 -2.57 -18.49
CA VAL A 87 18.05 -1.67 -18.98
C VAL A 87 17.74 -0.58 -17.96
N ARG A 88 17.53 -0.96 -16.70
CA ARG A 88 17.21 0.00 -15.62
C ARG A 88 18.35 0.95 -15.32
N LEU A 89 19.60 0.47 -15.38
CA LEU A 89 20.78 1.31 -15.25
C LEU A 89 20.90 2.28 -16.43
N MET A 90 20.70 1.84 -17.68
CA MET A 90 20.73 2.74 -18.84
C MET A 90 19.66 3.83 -18.76
N LEU A 91 18.46 3.50 -18.28
CA LEU A 91 17.44 4.52 -17.99
C LEU A 91 17.94 5.52 -16.93
N ALA A 92 18.49 5.05 -15.81
CA ALA A 92 19.06 5.93 -14.79
C ALA A 92 20.21 6.79 -15.33
N LEU A 93 21.09 6.25 -16.19
CA LEU A 93 22.16 6.98 -16.84
C LEU A 93 21.61 8.12 -17.71
N SER A 94 20.52 7.87 -18.47
CA SER A 94 19.88 8.91 -19.30
C SER A 94 19.34 10.07 -18.45
N VAL A 95 18.72 9.76 -17.30
CA VAL A 95 18.24 10.76 -16.35
C VAL A 95 19.41 11.53 -15.72
N ILE A 96 20.48 10.83 -15.31
CA ILE A 96 21.67 11.47 -14.72
C ILE A 96 22.39 12.35 -15.73
N ALA A 97 22.45 11.96 -16.99
CA ALA A 97 23.03 12.77 -18.06
C ALA A 97 22.26 14.10 -18.20
N ALA A 98 20.93 14.05 -18.30
CA ALA A 98 20.10 15.25 -18.37
C ALA A 98 20.18 16.09 -17.10
N TRP A 99 20.14 15.46 -15.92
CA TRP A 99 20.27 16.13 -14.63
C TRP A 99 21.64 16.80 -14.46
N SER A 100 22.72 16.15 -14.91
CA SER A 100 24.09 16.69 -14.89
C SER A 100 24.18 17.95 -15.76
N ARG A 101 23.52 17.98 -16.91
CA ARG A 101 23.45 19.18 -17.75
C ARG A 101 22.72 20.33 -17.07
N LEU A 102 21.59 20.06 -16.42
CA LEU A 102 20.87 21.03 -15.60
C LEU A 102 21.73 21.53 -14.43
N ARG A 103 22.35 20.63 -13.66
CA ARG A 103 23.28 20.96 -12.58
C ARG A 103 24.42 21.86 -13.07
N ASN A 104 25.00 21.57 -14.23
CA ASN A 104 26.09 22.35 -14.79
C ASN A 104 25.62 23.75 -15.25
N ALA A 105 24.37 23.87 -15.72
CA ALA A 105 23.77 25.18 -15.98
C ALA A 105 23.57 25.98 -14.68
N LEU A 106 23.07 25.34 -13.63
CA LEU A 106 22.90 25.95 -12.30
C LEU A 106 24.25 26.33 -11.67
N GLN A 107 25.28 25.49 -11.80
CA GLN A 107 26.63 25.77 -11.32
C GLN A 107 27.21 27.04 -11.95
N LYS A 108 26.93 27.28 -13.24
CA LYS A 108 27.37 28.50 -13.93
C LYS A 108 26.65 29.75 -13.40
N GLN A 109 25.39 29.63 -12.98
CA GLN A 109 24.58 30.77 -12.55
C GLN A 109 24.72 31.09 -11.04
N PHE A 110 24.78 30.07 -10.19
CA PHE A 110 24.78 30.21 -8.72
C PHE A 110 26.11 29.81 -8.07
N GLY A 111 27.09 29.33 -8.85
CA GLY A 111 28.42 28.96 -8.39
C GLY A 111 28.56 27.50 -7.94
N ASN A 112 29.78 27.12 -7.56
CA ASN A 112 30.11 25.74 -7.21
C ASN A 112 29.37 25.30 -5.94
N THR A 113 29.45 26.05 -4.85
CA THR A 113 28.84 25.69 -3.55
C THR A 113 27.35 25.37 -3.68
N PHE A 114 26.60 26.12 -4.49
CA PHE A 114 25.21 25.83 -4.79
C PHE A 114 25.02 24.47 -5.44
N ALA A 115 25.83 24.17 -6.47
CA ALA A 115 25.77 22.90 -7.16
C ALA A 115 26.12 21.71 -6.24
N TRP A 116 26.97 21.90 -5.23
CA TRP A 116 27.25 20.87 -4.21
C TRP A 116 26.01 20.59 -3.36
N TRP A 117 25.39 21.62 -2.78
CA TRP A 117 24.19 21.45 -1.96
C TRP A 117 23.01 20.89 -2.75
N PHE A 118 22.81 21.36 -3.99
CA PHE A 118 21.82 20.80 -4.90
C PHE A 118 22.02 19.29 -5.13
N THR A 119 23.27 18.86 -5.29
CA THR A 119 23.61 17.44 -5.43
C THR A 119 23.34 16.66 -4.15
N ILE A 120 23.80 17.16 -3.00
CA ILE A 120 23.65 16.48 -1.70
C ILE A 120 22.15 16.30 -1.36
N ILE A 121 21.35 17.35 -1.51
CA ILE A 121 19.91 17.29 -1.24
C ILE A 121 19.24 16.26 -2.15
N THR A 122 19.54 16.29 -3.45
CA THR A 122 18.93 15.35 -4.42
C THR A 122 19.33 13.89 -4.12
N VAL A 123 20.61 13.63 -3.83
CA VAL A 123 21.11 12.27 -3.54
C VAL A 123 20.56 11.70 -2.23
N THR A 124 20.28 12.56 -1.25
CA THR A 124 19.75 12.13 0.05
C THR A 124 18.24 11.93 0.04
N GLN A 125 17.52 12.39 -0.99
CA GLN A 125 16.08 12.17 -1.14
C GLN A 125 15.77 10.83 -1.80
N TYR A 126 14.94 10.03 -1.12
CA TYR A 126 14.53 8.71 -1.60
C TYR A 126 13.84 8.72 -2.95
N HIS A 127 12.76 9.48 -3.09
CA HIS A 127 11.83 9.33 -4.22
C HIS A 127 12.49 9.67 -5.56
N PHE A 128 13.25 10.75 -5.67
CA PHE A 128 13.93 11.06 -6.92
C PHE A 128 14.95 9.98 -7.30
N MET A 129 15.79 9.56 -6.34
CA MET A 129 16.87 8.59 -6.56
C MET A 129 16.38 7.15 -6.79
N PHE A 130 15.29 6.75 -6.15
CA PHE A 130 14.70 5.43 -6.31
C PHE A 130 13.98 5.31 -7.66
N TYR A 131 13.21 6.33 -8.04
CA TYR A 131 12.39 6.29 -9.25
C TYR A 131 13.20 6.46 -10.54
N MET A 132 14.36 7.14 -10.52
CA MET A 132 15.15 7.42 -11.72
C MET A 132 15.57 6.18 -12.54
N SER A 133 15.56 4.99 -11.94
CA SER A 133 15.92 3.72 -12.58
C SER A 133 14.70 2.84 -12.93
N ARG A 134 13.49 3.30 -12.60
CA ARG A 134 12.25 2.53 -12.80
C ARG A 134 11.63 2.92 -14.13
N PRO A 135 11.27 1.95 -15.00
CA PRO A 135 10.71 2.20 -16.32
C PRO A 135 9.24 2.63 -16.25
N LEU A 136 8.95 3.64 -15.43
CA LEU A 136 7.67 4.32 -15.42
C LEU A 136 7.60 5.29 -16.59
N PRO A 137 6.42 5.51 -17.19
CA PRO A 137 6.24 6.54 -18.21
C PRO A 137 6.76 7.93 -17.76
N ASN A 138 6.57 8.24 -16.48
CA ASN A 138 7.01 9.50 -15.87
C ASN A 138 8.53 9.64 -15.83
N ILE A 139 9.24 8.52 -15.77
CA ILE A 139 10.71 8.50 -15.73
C ILE A 139 11.28 8.41 -17.14
N MET A 140 10.60 7.72 -18.06
CA MET A 140 10.93 7.75 -19.49
C MET A 140 10.92 9.18 -20.05
N VAL A 141 9.98 10.03 -19.62
CA VAL A 141 9.90 11.43 -20.06
C VAL A 141 10.84 12.37 -19.27
N LEU A 142 11.31 11.99 -18.08
CA LEU A 142 12.08 12.85 -17.19
C LEU A 142 13.37 13.43 -17.82
N PRO A 143 14.16 12.70 -18.64
CA PRO A 143 15.32 13.30 -19.33
C PRO A 143 14.94 14.50 -20.20
N LEU A 144 13.83 14.41 -20.94
CA LEU A 144 13.32 15.51 -21.78
C LEU A 144 12.83 16.69 -20.93
N VAL A 145 12.21 16.41 -19.78
CA VAL A 145 11.79 17.45 -18.81
C VAL A 145 13.00 18.21 -18.26
N LEU A 146 14.05 17.51 -17.87
CA LEU A 146 15.28 18.11 -17.36
C LEU A 146 16.02 18.92 -18.45
N LEU A 147 16.02 18.45 -19.69
CA LEU A 147 16.54 19.21 -20.84
C LEU A 147 15.70 20.46 -21.14
N SER A 148 14.39 20.39 -20.95
CA SER A 148 13.48 21.55 -21.07
C SER A 148 13.86 22.61 -20.06
N PHE A 149 14.05 22.22 -18.79
CA PHE A 149 14.52 23.15 -17.75
C PHE A 149 15.91 23.70 -18.04
N GLU A 150 16.85 22.90 -18.55
CA GLU A 150 18.17 23.39 -18.98
C GLU A 150 18.04 24.44 -20.09
N GLY A 151 17.20 24.16 -21.10
CA GLY A 151 16.93 25.06 -22.22
C GLY A 151 16.34 26.39 -21.75
N TRP A 152 15.35 26.32 -20.87
CA TRP A 152 14.71 27.50 -20.27
C TRP A 152 15.72 28.32 -19.45
N LEU A 153 16.47 27.65 -18.56
CA LEU A 153 17.48 28.27 -17.69
C LEU A 153 18.59 28.98 -18.47
N ARG A 154 19.02 28.40 -19.60
CA ARG A 154 20.07 28.96 -20.47
C ARG A 154 19.55 29.95 -21.51
N GLY A 155 18.24 30.24 -21.55
CA GLY A 155 17.64 31.12 -22.55
C GLY A 155 17.73 30.57 -23.98
N ARG A 156 17.64 29.24 -24.14
CA ARG A 156 17.68 28.55 -25.45
C ARG A 156 16.27 28.08 -25.82
N PRO A 157 15.47 28.90 -26.52
CA PRO A 157 14.06 28.61 -26.77
C PRO A 157 13.84 27.35 -27.61
N LYS A 158 14.73 27.08 -28.58
CA LYS A 158 14.64 25.86 -29.40
C LYS A 158 14.78 24.58 -28.56
N LEU A 159 15.71 24.56 -27.61
CA LEU A 159 15.89 23.40 -26.74
C LEU A 159 14.66 23.24 -25.84
N PHE A 160 14.20 24.32 -25.21
CA PHE A 160 13.00 24.31 -24.35
C PHE A 160 11.75 23.81 -25.10
N ILE A 161 11.38 24.45 -26.21
CA ILE A 161 10.14 24.17 -26.93
C ILE A 161 10.15 22.75 -27.53
N VAL A 162 11.25 22.30 -28.13
CA VAL A 162 11.31 20.96 -28.76
C VAL A 162 11.28 19.86 -27.70
N SER A 163 12.03 20.00 -26.61
CA SER A 163 12.03 18.98 -25.55
C SER A 163 10.71 18.97 -24.76
N ALA A 164 10.13 20.13 -24.46
CA ALA A 164 8.80 20.23 -23.84
C ALA A 164 7.72 19.65 -24.75
N GLY A 165 7.75 19.98 -26.05
CA GLY A 165 6.84 19.42 -27.05
C GLY A 165 6.96 17.90 -27.14
N ALA A 166 8.18 17.36 -27.16
CA ALA A 166 8.41 15.91 -27.16
C ALA A 166 7.88 15.25 -25.88
N SER A 167 8.09 15.88 -24.72
CA SER A 167 7.52 15.40 -23.45
C SER A 167 5.99 15.33 -23.47
N ILE A 168 5.33 16.37 -24.00
CA ILE A 168 3.87 16.49 -24.03
C ILE A 168 3.24 15.56 -25.06
N ILE A 169 3.77 15.54 -26.29
CA ILE A 169 3.14 14.87 -27.44
C ILE A 169 3.37 13.35 -27.41
N ILE A 170 4.58 12.91 -27.03
CA ILE A 170 4.96 11.49 -27.13
C ILE A 170 4.60 10.74 -25.84
N PHE A 171 4.82 11.37 -24.69
CA PHE A 171 4.81 10.65 -23.42
C PHE A 171 3.64 11.00 -22.53
N ARG A 172 3.44 12.29 -22.24
CA ARG A 172 2.57 12.74 -21.13
C ARG A 172 2.04 14.16 -21.35
N SER A 173 0.78 14.24 -21.76
CA SER A 173 0.05 15.49 -22.04
C SER A 173 -0.09 16.39 -20.83
N GLU A 174 -0.11 15.85 -19.60
CA GLU A 174 -0.28 16.67 -18.39
C GLU A 174 0.88 17.65 -18.16
N LEU A 175 2.05 17.37 -18.73
CA LEU A 175 3.22 18.25 -18.67
C LEU A 175 2.98 19.60 -19.38
N ALA A 176 1.93 19.69 -20.21
CA ALA A 176 1.48 20.96 -20.79
C ALA A 176 1.11 21.97 -19.69
N MET A 177 0.58 21.52 -18.55
CA MET A 177 0.31 22.40 -17.41
C MET A 177 1.60 23.00 -16.83
N LEU A 178 2.66 22.20 -16.70
CA LEU A 178 3.93 22.68 -16.14
C LEU A 178 4.69 23.58 -17.14
N PHE A 179 4.90 23.10 -18.36
CA PHE A 179 5.65 23.86 -19.37
C PHE A 179 4.88 25.06 -19.90
N GLY A 180 3.55 25.00 -19.92
CA GLY A 180 2.69 26.14 -20.23
C GLY A 180 2.96 27.32 -19.30
N LEU A 181 3.13 27.07 -18.00
CA LEU A 181 3.46 28.13 -17.03
C LEU A 181 4.83 28.77 -17.33
N PHE A 182 5.86 27.98 -17.62
CA PHE A 182 7.18 28.50 -18.02
C PHE A 182 7.13 29.28 -19.34
N LEU A 183 6.33 28.81 -20.30
CA LEU A 183 6.13 29.48 -21.58
C LEU A 183 5.39 30.82 -21.39
N ILE A 184 4.36 30.87 -20.56
CA ILE A 184 3.64 32.10 -20.21
C ILE A 184 4.60 33.12 -19.58
N ILE A 185 5.49 32.68 -18.69
CA ILE A 185 6.52 33.55 -18.10
C ILE A 185 7.43 34.13 -19.20
N ASP A 186 7.93 33.31 -20.12
CA ASP A 186 8.80 33.78 -21.20
C ASP A 186 8.10 34.73 -22.18
N LEU A 187 6.81 34.50 -22.47
CA LEU A 187 5.99 35.39 -23.29
C LEU A 187 5.71 36.71 -22.58
N TYR A 188 5.37 36.67 -21.28
CA TYR A 188 5.09 37.84 -20.47
C TYR A 188 6.32 38.76 -20.35
N PHE A 189 7.48 38.19 -20.07
CA PHE A 189 8.76 38.93 -20.02
C PHE A 189 9.38 39.19 -21.40
N ARG A 190 8.69 38.85 -22.50
CA ARG A 190 9.16 39.01 -23.89
C ARG A 190 10.54 38.41 -24.15
N LYS A 191 10.87 37.30 -23.47
CA LYS A 191 12.07 36.50 -23.77
C LYS A 191 11.91 35.70 -25.07
N ILE A 192 10.65 35.38 -25.43
CA ILE A 192 10.29 34.68 -26.65
C ILE A 192 9.16 35.47 -27.33
N ASP A 193 9.34 35.79 -28.62
CA ASP A 193 8.27 36.37 -29.44
C ASP A 193 7.32 35.28 -29.95
N LEU A 194 6.03 35.61 -30.10
CA LEU A 194 5.01 34.70 -30.65
C LEU A 194 5.41 34.16 -32.03
N ARG A 195 6.01 35.00 -32.89
CA ARG A 195 6.48 34.57 -34.21
C ARG A 195 7.57 33.48 -34.10
N THR A 196 8.51 33.65 -33.18
CA THR A 196 9.59 32.68 -32.93
C THR A 196 9.04 31.40 -32.31
N LEU A 197 8.08 31.53 -31.39
CA LEU A 197 7.37 30.40 -30.81
C LEU A 197 6.71 29.55 -31.90
N PHE A 198 5.85 30.12 -32.75
CA PHE A 198 5.15 29.36 -33.79
C PHE A 198 6.12 28.77 -34.83
N LYS A 199 7.18 29.50 -35.21
CA LYS A 199 8.23 28.99 -36.12
C LYS A 199 8.94 27.74 -35.60
N ILE A 200 9.04 27.57 -34.29
CA ILE A 200 9.68 26.39 -33.67
C ILE A 200 8.63 25.33 -33.32
N ALA A 201 7.55 25.74 -32.67
CA ALA A 201 6.53 24.85 -32.12
C ALA A 201 5.73 24.11 -33.20
N VAL A 202 5.35 24.78 -34.30
CA VAL A 202 4.52 24.14 -35.34
C VAL A 202 5.30 23.06 -36.09
N PRO A 203 6.51 23.32 -36.64
CA PRO A 203 7.27 22.26 -37.30
C PRO A 203 7.69 21.14 -36.34
N ALA A 204 8.05 21.49 -35.10
CA ALA A 204 8.38 20.48 -34.08
C ALA A 204 7.15 19.62 -33.73
N GLY A 205 5.98 20.23 -33.54
CA GLY A 205 4.74 19.53 -33.24
C GLY A 205 4.33 18.57 -34.35
N ILE A 206 4.32 19.02 -35.60
CA ILE A 206 4.02 18.16 -36.75
C ILE A 206 5.01 17.00 -36.84
N GLY A 207 6.31 17.29 -36.70
CA GLY A 207 7.34 16.25 -36.75
C GLY A 207 7.22 15.22 -35.61
N LEU A 208 6.90 15.67 -34.40
CA LEU A 208 6.74 14.79 -33.22
C LEU A 208 5.46 13.96 -33.30
N ILE A 209 4.34 14.53 -33.76
CA ILE A 209 3.09 13.81 -34.01
C ILE A 209 3.31 12.75 -35.09
N GLY A 210 3.96 13.12 -36.21
CA GLY A 210 4.32 12.17 -37.27
C GLY A 210 5.20 11.03 -36.75
N LEU A 211 6.16 11.34 -35.86
CA LEU A 211 7.04 10.35 -35.24
C LEU A 211 6.30 9.34 -34.36
N THR A 212 5.45 9.81 -33.43
CA THR A 212 4.67 8.91 -32.55
C THR A 212 3.68 8.08 -33.36
N ILE A 213 2.95 8.69 -34.30
CA ILE A 213 2.00 7.94 -35.14
C ILE A 213 2.75 6.88 -35.95
N ALA A 214 3.86 7.21 -36.60
CA ALA A 214 4.58 6.25 -37.44
C ALA A 214 5.15 5.07 -36.64
N ILE A 215 5.80 5.35 -35.50
CA ILE A 215 6.42 4.31 -34.67
C ILE A 215 5.35 3.51 -33.93
N ASP A 216 4.46 4.18 -33.21
CA ASP A 216 3.51 3.51 -32.32
C ASP A 216 2.47 2.72 -33.12
N SER A 217 2.02 3.22 -34.28
CA SER A 217 1.10 2.46 -35.14
C SER A 217 1.72 1.17 -35.69
N LEU A 218 3.04 1.14 -35.89
CA LEU A 218 3.75 -0.07 -36.31
C LEU A 218 3.73 -1.13 -35.20
N PHE A 219 4.06 -0.75 -33.97
CA PHE A 219 4.09 -1.69 -32.84
C PHE A 219 2.69 -2.13 -32.39
N TRP A 220 1.72 -1.22 -32.42
CA TRP A 220 0.33 -1.53 -32.06
C TRP A 220 -0.50 -2.12 -33.21
N ARG A 221 0.06 -2.21 -34.42
CA ARG A 221 -0.56 -2.79 -35.62
C ARG A 221 -1.90 -2.16 -36.01
N ARG A 222 -2.17 -0.94 -35.54
CA ARG A 222 -3.31 -0.09 -35.90
C ARG A 222 -2.88 1.38 -35.88
N LEU A 223 -3.48 2.21 -36.72
CA LEU A 223 -3.19 3.65 -36.73
C LEU A 223 -3.64 4.27 -35.41
N LEU A 224 -2.70 4.80 -34.62
CA LEU A 224 -3.02 5.43 -33.34
C LEU A 224 -1.98 6.47 -32.92
N TRP A 225 -2.42 7.38 -32.05
CA TRP A 225 -1.55 8.26 -31.28
C TRP A 225 -1.77 7.93 -29.79
N PRO A 226 -0.82 7.25 -29.11
CA PRO A 226 -1.08 6.69 -27.79
C PRO A 226 -1.51 7.76 -26.78
N GLU A 227 -0.80 8.89 -26.76
CA GLU A 227 -1.06 9.93 -25.78
C GLU A 227 -2.40 10.66 -26.02
N ALA A 228 -2.87 10.74 -27.26
CA ALA A 228 -4.20 11.28 -27.53
C ALA A 228 -5.31 10.35 -27.02
N GLU A 229 -5.17 9.02 -27.18
CA GLU A 229 -6.12 8.06 -26.60
C GLU A 229 -6.10 8.12 -25.06
N VAL A 230 -4.90 8.25 -24.45
CA VAL A 230 -4.74 8.44 -23.00
C VAL A 230 -5.42 9.72 -22.52
N PHE A 231 -5.21 10.82 -23.24
CA PHE A 231 -5.82 12.10 -22.91
C PHE A 231 -7.35 12.03 -23.01
N TRP A 232 -7.87 11.40 -24.07
CA TRP A 232 -9.31 11.18 -24.25
C TRP A 232 -9.90 10.33 -23.11
N TYR A 233 -9.27 9.19 -22.82
CA TYR A 233 -9.74 8.27 -21.78
C TYR A 233 -9.76 8.89 -20.38
N ASN A 234 -8.68 9.60 -20.00
CA ASN A 234 -8.57 10.11 -18.63
C ASN A 234 -9.24 11.46 -18.42
N THR A 235 -9.11 12.38 -19.39
CA THR A 235 -9.56 13.76 -19.22
C THR A 235 -11.01 13.93 -19.68
N ILE A 236 -11.41 13.28 -20.77
CA ILE A 236 -12.73 13.49 -21.40
C ILE A 236 -13.75 12.48 -20.86
N LEU A 237 -13.38 11.20 -20.79
CA LEU A 237 -14.26 10.17 -20.20
C LEU A 237 -14.22 10.15 -18.66
N ASN A 238 -13.36 10.97 -18.04
CA ASN A 238 -13.16 11.10 -16.59
C ASN A 238 -12.92 9.76 -15.84
N LYS A 239 -12.40 8.74 -16.53
CA LYS A 239 -12.11 7.41 -15.96
C LYS A 239 -10.91 7.37 -15.02
N SER A 240 -10.33 8.53 -14.71
CA SER A 240 -9.26 8.66 -13.74
C SER A 240 -9.73 8.33 -12.32
N SER A 241 -11.02 8.53 -11.99
CA SER A 241 -11.60 8.22 -10.67
C SER A 241 -11.56 6.74 -10.30
N ASP A 242 -11.59 5.86 -11.29
CA ASP A 242 -11.73 4.40 -11.12
C ASP A 242 -10.46 3.79 -10.48
N TRP A 243 -9.35 4.52 -10.49
CA TRP A 243 -8.08 4.15 -9.86
C TRP A 243 -7.96 4.63 -8.41
N GLY A 244 -9.07 5.06 -7.81
CA GLY A 244 -9.15 5.56 -6.44
C GLY A 244 -8.96 7.07 -6.35
N THR A 245 -9.65 7.69 -5.40
CA THR A 245 -9.64 9.14 -5.20
C THR A 245 -8.93 9.54 -3.91
N SER A 246 -8.39 10.75 -3.89
CA SER A 246 -7.79 11.31 -2.67
C SER A 246 -8.09 12.80 -2.51
N PRO A 247 -8.06 13.33 -1.27
CA PRO A 247 -8.44 14.72 -1.00
C PRO A 247 -7.61 15.73 -1.80
N PHE A 248 -8.18 16.92 -2.06
CA PHE A 248 -7.54 17.99 -2.83
C PHE A 248 -6.11 18.33 -2.33
N LEU A 249 -5.92 18.46 -1.02
CA LEU A 249 -4.62 18.86 -0.44
C LEU A 249 -3.62 17.70 -0.27
N TRP A 250 -3.93 16.49 -0.77
CA TRP A 250 -3.10 15.29 -0.57
C TRP A 250 -1.65 15.48 -0.99
N TYR A 251 -1.40 16.22 -2.07
CA TYR A 251 -0.04 16.53 -2.49
C TYR A 251 0.75 17.33 -1.45
N PHE A 252 0.10 18.25 -0.73
CA PHE A 252 0.76 19.13 0.22
C PHE A 252 1.06 18.46 1.57
N TYR A 253 0.08 17.74 2.15
CA TYR A 253 0.28 17.11 3.46
C TYR A 253 0.91 15.71 3.36
N SER A 254 0.85 15.06 2.20
CA SER A 254 1.32 13.68 2.05
C SER A 254 2.43 13.50 1.03
N ALA A 255 2.27 13.99 -0.21
CA ALA A 255 3.25 13.71 -1.27
C ALA A 255 4.55 14.51 -1.11
N LEU A 256 4.46 15.83 -0.87
CA LEU A 256 5.64 16.69 -0.70
C LEU A 256 6.50 16.31 0.51
N PRO A 257 5.93 16.07 1.72
CA PRO A 257 6.73 15.65 2.87
C PRO A 257 7.42 14.30 2.65
N ARG A 258 6.75 13.34 1.98
CA ARG A 258 7.36 12.05 1.64
C ARG A 258 8.42 12.18 0.53
N GLY A 259 8.14 12.99 -0.48
CA GLY A 259 8.98 13.19 -1.66
C GLY A 259 10.29 13.89 -1.37
N LEU A 260 10.22 15.03 -0.67
CA LEU A 260 11.35 15.92 -0.40
C LEU A 260 11.94 15.72 1.01
N GLY A 261 11.25 14.99 1.89
CA GLY A 261 11.69 14.76 3.25
C GLY A 261 11.83 16.05 4.07
N PRO A 262 12.65 16.04 5.14
CA PRO A 262 12.96 17.20 5.96
C PRO A 262 13.46 18.43 5.18
N SER A 263 14.07 18.23 4.00
CA SER A 263 14.55 19.33 3.16
C SER A 263 13.45 20.23 2.58
N LEU A 264 12.18 19.85 2.70
CA LEU A 264 11.00 20.68 2.39
C LEU A 264 11.00 22.00 3.17
N VAL A 265 11.42 21.99 4.44
CA VAL A 265 11.43 23.19 5.31
C VAL A 265 12.36 24.30 4.80
N LEU A 266 13.37 23.93 4.00
CA LEU A 266 14.34 24.88 3.45
C LEU A 266 13.82 25.63 2.22
N ILE A 267 12.72 25.18 1.60
CA ILE A 267 12.20 25.76 0.35
C ILE A 267 11.71 27.21 0.55
N PRO A 268 10.84 27.52 1.54
CA PRO A 268 10.41 28.90 1.76
C PRO A 268 11.57 29.83 2.11
N LEU A 269 12.52 29.34 2.92
CA LEU A 269 13.72 30.10 3.27
C LEU A 269 14.59 30.40 2.04
N GLY A 270 14.77 29.41 1.16
CA GLY A 270 15.51 29.57 -0.09
C GLY A 270 14.88 30.60 -1.03
N MET A 271 13.56 30.57 -1.19
CA MET A 271 12.83 31.55 -2.01
C MET A 271 12.88 32.95 -1.42
N TYR A 272 12.85 33.08 -0.09
CA TYR A 272 12.98 34.37 0.59
C TYR A 272 14.38 34.98 0.42
N LEU A 273 15.42 34.15 0.54
CA LEU A 273 16.82 34.57 0.44
C LEU A 273 17.23 34.89 -1.00
N ASP A 274 16.78 34.10 -1.98
CA ASP A 274 17.03 34.34 -3.40
C ASP A 274 15.73 34.40 -4.19
N LYS A 275 15.23 35.62 -4.38
CA LYS A 275 14.01 35.91 -5.15
C LYS A 275 14.07 35.41 -6.59
N ARG A 276 15.28 35.21 -7.15
CA ARG A 276 15.44 34.66 -8.51
C ARG A 276 14.91 33.23 -8.61
N LEU A 277 14.75 32.51 -7.50
CA LEU A 277 14.26 31.14 -7.49
C LEU A 277 12.73 31.03 -7.52
N ILE A 278 12.02 32.14 -7.25
CA ILE A 278 10.56 32.21 -7.29
C ILE A 278 10.06 31.87 -8.71
N GLN A 279 10.77 32.29 -9.76
CA GLN A 279 10.40 31.97 -11.15
C GLN A 279 10.46 30.46 -11.47
N PHE A 280 11.08 29.64 -10.62
CA PHE A 280 11.12 28.17 -10.77
C PHE A 280 10.16 27.48 -9.78
N ALA A 281 10.17 27.92 -8.52
CA ALA A 281 9.37 27.31 -7.47
C ALA A 281 7.88 27.66 -7.58
N ALA A 282 7.52 28.87 -8.02
CA ALA A 282 6.12 29.25 -8.18
C ALA A 282 5.41 28.41 -9.26
N PRO A 283 5.94 28.23 -10.49
CA PRO A 283 5.37 27.29 -11.46
C PRO A 283 5.25 25.86 -10.93
N ALA A 284 6.23 25.40 -10.15
CA ALA A 284 6.17 24.07 -9.51
C ALA A 284 4.99 23.94 -8.54
N PHE A 285 4.76 24.93 -7.66
CA PHE A 285 3.62 24.92 -6.74
C PHE A 285 2.28 25.10 -7.45
N VAL A 286 2.22 25.96 -8.47
CA VAL A 286 1.01 26.13 -9.29
C VAL A 286 0.69 24.84 -10.03
N TYR A 287 1.68 24.15 -10.61
CA TYR A 287 1.48 22.83 -11.22
C TYR A 287 0.91 21.81 -10.22
N ILE A 288 1.47 21.73 -9.00
CA ILE A 288 0.93 20.84 -7.97
C ILE A 288 -0.54 21.20 -7.65
N LEU A 289 -0.86 22.49 -7.51
CA LEU A 289 -2.22 22.95 -7.22
C LEU A 289 -3.19 22.64 -8.37
N LEU A 290 -2.78 22.82 -9.62
CA LEU A 290 -3.57 22.44 -10.79
C LEU A 290 -3.79 20.92 -10.84
N TYR A 291 -2.75 20.15 -10.55
CA TYR A 291 -2.84 18.69 -10.51
C TYR A 291 -3.70 18.17 -9.35
N SER A 292 -3.83 18.93 -8.26
CA SER A 292 -4.67 18.59 -7.12
C SER A 292 -6.17 18.53 -7.45
N PHE A 293 -6.63 19.14 -8.54
CA PHE A 293 -8.02 19.04 -9.00
C PHE A 293 -8.38 17.65 -9.53
N LEU A 294 -7.39 16.85 -9.96
CA LEU A 294 -7.65 15.50 -10.45
C LEU A 294 -8.04 14.57 -9.27
N PRO A 295 -9.09 13.73 -9.43
CA PRO A 295 -9.54 12.83 -8.37
C PRO A 295 -8.44 11.86 -7.93
N HIS A 296 -7.80 11.21 -8.91
CA HIS A 296 -6.71 10.27 -8.68
C HIS A 296 -5.38 10.99 -8.56
N LYS A 297 -4.62 10.64 -7.52
CA LYS A 297 -3.36 11.30 -7.19
C LYS A 297 -2.30 10.29 -6.81
N GLU A 298 -1.12 10.49 -7.36
CA GLU A 298 0.07 9.71 -7.05
C GLU A 298 1.29 10.60 -7.00
N LEU A 299 2.24 10.24 -6.13
CA LEU A 299 3.47 11.02 -5.94
C LEU A 299 4.28 11.12 -7.23
N ARG A 300 4.28 10.06 -8.06
CA ARG A 300 5.04 10.04 -9.31
C ARG A 300 4.58 11.09 -10.33
N PHE A 301 3.36 11.61 -10.26
CA PHE A 301 2.86 12.64 -11.18
C PHE A 301 3.50 14.02 -10.95
N ILE A 302 4.04 14.25 -9.75
CA ILE A 302 4.70 15.52 -9.39
C ILE A 302 6.23 15.40 -9.32
N ILE A 303 6.81 14.26 -9.69
CA ILE A 303 8.27 14.04 -9.58
C ILE A 303 9.09 15.05 -10.39
N TYR A 304 8.51 15.60 -11.46
CA TYR A 304 9.12 16.62 -12.33
C TYR A 304 9.50 17.89 -11.59
N VAL A 305 8.78 18.25 -10.53
CA VAL A 305 9.04 19.50 -9.82
C VAL A 305 10.10 19.36 -8.72
N PHE A 306 10.51 18.14 -8.37
CA PHE A 306 11.48 17.94 -7.29
C PHE A 306 12.82 18.63 -7.56
N PRO A 307 13.42 18.55 -8.78
CA PRO A 307 14.61 19.33 -9.10
C PRO A 307 14.41 20.85 -8.94
N LEU A 308 13.24 21.38 -9.32
CA LEU A 308 12.94 22.81 -9.21
C LEU A 308 12.84 23.26 -7.74
N LEU A 309 12.18 22.46 -6.91
CA LEU A 309 12.03 22.72 -5.49
C LEU A 309 13.36 22.55 -4.73
N ASN A 310 14.17 21.55 -5.11
CA ASN A 310 15.51 21.34 -4.56
C ASN A 310 16.46 22.51 -4.84
N MET A 311 16.27 23.27 -5.92
CA MET A 311 17.04 24.48 -6.18
C MET A 311 16.85 25.52 -5.06
N ALA A 312 15.62 25.69 -4.56
CA ALA A 312 15.35 26.61 -3.44
C ALA A 312 16.03 26.13 -2.16
N SER A 313 15.89 24.84 -1.80
CA SER A 313 16.58 24.29 -0.62
C SER A 313 18.10 24.42 -0.72
N ALA A 314 18.67 24.22 -1.91
CA ALA A 314 20.12 24.38 -2.14
C ALA A 314 20.60 25.82 -1.95
N ALA A 315 19.78 26.82 -2.30
CA ALA A 315 20.12 28.23 -2.07
C ALA A 315 20.16 28.56 -0.58
N ALA A 316 19.19 28.06 0.20
CA ALA A 316 19.18 28.24 1.65
C ALA A 316 20.45 27.64 2.29
N CYS A 317 20.80 26.40 1.95
CA CYS A 317 22.02 25.76 2.45
C CYS A 317 23.28 26.50 2.03
N THR A 318 23.34 27.00 0.80
CA THR A 318 24.50 27.76 0.29
C THR A 318 24.68 29.05 1.06
N TYR A 319 23.60 29.81 1.27
CA TYR A 319 23.61 31.05 2.02
C TYR A 319 24.08 30.85 3.46
N ILE A 320 23.56 29.82 4.14
CA ILE A 320 23.95 29.45 5.50
C ILE A 320 25.43 29.05 5.55
N TYR A 321 25.86 28.16 4.64
CA TYR A 321 27.24 27.66 4.61
C TYR A 321 28.29 28.75 4.42
N VAL A 322 28.04 29.70 3.51
CA VAL A 322 28.98 30.81 3.23
C VAL A 322 29.10 31.76 4.43
N ARG A 323 28.06 31.88 5.26
CA ARG A 323 28.02 32.80 6.41
C ARG A 323 28.28 32.14 7.76
N ARG A 324 28.54 30.83 7.80
CA ARG A 324 28.67 30.04 9.03
C ARG A 324 29.67 30.61 10.04
N THR A 325 30.75 31.25 9.58
CA THR A 325 31.79 31.83 10.45
C THR A 325 31.54 33.28 10.85
N LYS A 326 30.48 33.93 10.33
CA LYS A 326 30.23 35.35 10.56
C LYS A 326 29.50 35.63 11.87
N ALA A 327 28.66 34.71 12.32
CA ALA A 327 27.91 34.83 13.58
C ALA A 327 27.47 33.44 14.09
N PRO A 328 27.34 33.25 15.41
CA PRO A 328 26.98 31.96 16.00
C PRO A 328 25.60 31.45 15.55
N ILE A 329 24.68 32.35 15.19
CA ILE A 329 23.37 31.96 14.63
C ILE A 329 23.52 31.21 13.29
N TYR A 330 24.47 31.61 12.43
CA TYR A 330 24.70 30.93 11.15
C TYR A 330 25.41 29.59 11.34
N GLU A 331 26.21 29.45 12.39
CA GLU A 331 26.79 28.18 12.81
C GLU A 331 25.72 27.21 13.31
N LEU A 332 24.80 27.68 14.18
CA LEU A 332 23.65 26.89 14.62
C LEU A 332 22.76 26.47 13.44
N LEU A 333 22.46 27.39 12.52
CA LEU A 333 21.69 27.08 11.31
C LEU A 333 22.42 26.07 10.41
N PHE A 334 23.76 26.14 10.33
CA PHE A 334 24.54 25.17 9.59
C PHE A 334 24.40 23.76 10.20
N TRP A 335 24.55 23.61 11.51
CA TRP A 335 24.26 22.35 12.19
C TRP A 335 22.83 21.88 11.98
N GLY A 336 21.85 22.79 11.98
CA GLY A 336 20.47 22.52 11.60
C GLY A 336 20.34 21.94 10.18
N THR A 337 21.05 22.50 9.20
CA THR A 337 21.07 21.94 7.83
C THR A 337 21.68 20.54 7.77
N ILE A 338 22.72 20.26 8.57
CA ILE A 338 23.32 18.92 8.66
C ILE A 338 22.31 17.92 9.25
N VAL A 339 21.59 18.29 10.31
CA VAL A 339 20.52 17.46 10.89
C VAL A 339 19.44 17.15 9.85
N ILE A 340 19.05 18.14 9.03
CA ILE A 340 18.08 17.94 7.94
C ILE A 340 18.59 16.92 6.91
N ILE A 341 19.87 16.99 6.51
CA ILE A 341 20.47 16.02 5.58
C ILE A 341 20.55 14.62 6.20
N ILE A 342 20.94 14.51 7.48
CA ILE A 342 20.92 13.23 8.20
C ILE A 342 19.49 12.67 8.25
N GLY A 343 18.49 13.53 8.52
CA GLY A 343 17.09 13.15 8.49
C GLY A 343 16.63 12.62 7.12
N ASN A 344 17.05 13.26 6.02
CA ASN A 344 16.81 12.75 4.66
C ASN A 344 17.41 11.34 4.47
N ILE A 345 18.66 11.12 4.92
CA ILE A 345 19.33 9.81 4.81
C ILE A 345 18.57 8.75 5.62
N ILE A 346 18.18 9.03 6.86
CA ILE A 346 17.45 8.09 7.71
C ILE A 346 16.11 7.71 7.06
N ILE A 347 15.35 8.69 6.56
CA ILE A 347 14.08 8.44 5.88
C ILE A 347 14.30 7.66 4.58
N SER A 348 15.37 7.96 3.83
CA SER A 348 15.69 7.25 2.60
C SER A 348 16.07 5.79 2.82
N LEU A 349 16.84 5.51 3.87
CA LEU A 349 17.14 4.14 4.29
C LEU A 349 15.87 3.41 4.73
N ALA A 350 15.01 4.04 5.53
CA ALA A 350 13.74 3.45 5.97
C ALA A 350 12.83 3.09 4.79
N PHE A 351 12.64 4.00 3.83
CA PHE A 351 11.85 3.72 2.62
C PHE A 351 12.49 2.66 1.73
N THR A 352 13.82 2.60 1.65
CA THR A 352 14.52 1.56 0.90
C THR A 352 14.27 0.18 1.52
N LEU A 353 14.37 0.05 2.85
CA LEU A 353 14.08 -1.21 3.55
C LEU A 353 12.64 -1.68 3.34
N VAL A 354 11.67 -0.76 3.38
CA VAL A 354 10.27 -1.10 3.08
C VAL A 354 10.11 -1.52 1.63
N ALA A 355 10.72 -0.79 0.69
CA ALA A 355 10.61 -1.09 -0.74
C ALA A 355 11.18 -2.47 -1.10
N MET A 356 12.28 -2.89 -0.47
CA MET A 356 12.86 -4.23 -0.69
C MET A 356 11.86 -5.36 -0.42
N THR A 357 10.93 -5.16 0.52
CA THR A 357 9.91 -6.15 0.90
C THR A 357 8.64 -6.11 0.04
N ASN A 358 8.55 -5.17 -0.92
CA ASN A 358 7.33 -4.92 -1.70
C ASN A 358 7.29 -5.70 -3.04
N TYR A 359 8.08 -6.76 -3.21
CA TYR A 359 8.16 -7.52 -4.47
C TYR A 359 8.02 -9.03 -4.27
N PRO A 360 6.92 -9.51 -3.65
CA PRO A 360 6.73 -10.93 -3.37
C PRO A 360 6.73 -11.78 -4.65
N GLY A 361 6.16 -11.31 -5.77
CA GLY A 361 6.17 -12.05 -7.05
C GLY A 361 7.57 -12.28 -7.62
N GLY A 362 8.43 -11.26 -7.58
CA GLY A 362 9.83 -11.38 -7.98
C GLY A 362 10.62 -12.36 -7.09
N VAL A 363 10.37 -12.33 -5.78
CA VAL A 363 10.97 -13.29 -4.84
C VAL A 363 10.43 -14.70 -5.11
N ALA A 364 9.13 -14.83 -5.39
CA ALA A 364 8.47 -16.10 -5.67
C ALA A 364 9.10 -16.80 -6.87
N ILE A 365 9.21 -16.10 -8.01
CA ILE A 365 9.77 -16.68 -9.23
C ILE A 365 11.26 -17.01 -9.05
N THR A 366 12.01 -16.20 -8.30
CA THR A 366 13.43 -16.48 -8.01
C THR A 366 13.59 -17.72 -7.13
N ARG A 367 12.71 -17.94 -6.13
CA ARG A 367 12.72 -19.15 -5.32
C ARG A 367 12.27 -20.37 -6.13
N PHE A 368 11.24 -20.19 -6.96
CA PHE A 368 10.74 -21.21 -7.89
C PHE A 368 11.86 -21.77 -8.77
N HIS A 369 12.64 -20.90 -9.43
CA HIS A 369 13.79 -21.31 -10.24
C HIS A 369 14.89 -22.02 -9.46
N LYS A 370 15.04 -21.71 -8.16
CA LYS A 370 16.03 -22.40 -7.29
C LYS A 370 15.56 -23.79 -6.89
N LEU A 371 14.28 -23.94 -6.56
CA LEU A 371 13.69 -25.22 -6.15
C LEU A 371 13.69 -26.23 -7.31
N LEU A 372 13.39 -25.78 -8.52
CA LEU A 372 13.22 -26.64 -9.70
C LEU A 372 14.40 -26.57 -10.68
N LYS A 373 15.60 -26.24 -10.20
CA LYS A 373 16.78 -25.98 -11.05
C LYS A 373 17.12 -27.15 -12.00
N ASN A 374 16.85 -28.38 -11.57
CA ASN A 374 17.22 -29.59 -12.31
C ASN A 374 16.11 -30.10 -13.23
N GLU A 375 14.93 -29.48 -13.23
CA GLU A 375 13.78 -29.96 -14.00
C GLU A 375 13.82 -29.48 -15.46
N PRO A 376 13.74 -30.40 -16.44
CA PRO A 376 13.87 -30.04 -17.85
C PRO A 376 12.62 -29.35 -18.41
N PHE A 377 11.43 -29.70 -17.94
CA PHE A 377 10.14 -29.21 -18.44
C PHE A 377 9.23 -28.84 -17.28
N VAL A 378 8.78 -27.58 -17.27
CA VAL A 378 7.88 -27.05 -16.24
C VAL A 378 6.85 -26.15 -16.92
N HIS A 379 5.58 -26.35 -16.60
CA HIS A 379 4.47 -25.52 -17.03
C HIS A 379 3.91 -24.80 -15.80
N VAL A 380 4.25 -23.52 -15.67
CA VAL A 380 3.90 -22.71 -14.49
C VAL A 380 2.84 -21.67 -14.83
N HIS A 381 1.80 -21.62 -14.00
CA HIS A 381 0.84 -20.50 -14.00
C HIS A 381 1.27 -19.43 -12.99
N ILE A 382 1.25 -18.17 -13.42
CA ILE A 382 1.61 -17.00 -12.64
C ILE A 382 0.33 -16.20 -12.36
N CYS A 383 -0.10 -16.13 -11.10
CA CYS A 383 -1.25 -15.32 -10.74
C CYS A 383 -1.01 -13.81 -10.91
N ASN A 384 -2.11 -13.05 -10.93
CA ASN A 384 -2.11 -11.60 -11.06
C ASN A 384 -1.18 -10.91 -10.06
N LEU A 385 -1.28 -11.24 -8.76
CA LEU A 385 -0.42 -10.63 -7.73
C LEU A 385 1.07 -10.87 -8.01
N ALA A 386 1.45 -12.06 -8.47
CA ALA A 386 2.84 -12.36 -8.83
C ALA A 386 3.30 -11.54 -10.05
N ALA A 387 2.45 -11.45 -11.09
CA ALA A 387 2.70 -10.63 -12.27
C ALA A 387 2.86 -9.14 -11.93
N GLN A 388 2.00 -8.60 -11.06
CA GLN A 388 2.03 -7.20 -10.64
C GLN A 388 3.20 -6.85 -9.70
N THR A 389 3.83 -7.84 -9.07
CA THR A 389 4.83 -7.62 -8.00
C THR A 389 6.20 -8.22 -8.27
N GLY A 390 6.57 -8.38 -9.55
CA GLY A 390 7.97 -8.54 -9.93
C GLY A 390 8.26 -9.55 -11.04
N VAL A 391 7.27 -10.31 -11.50
CA VAL A 391 7.46 -11.28 -12.58
C VAL A 391 7.46 -10.56 -13.93
N THR A 392 8.58 -10.62 -14.65
CA THR A 392 8.77 -10.04 -15.99
C THR A 392 9.26 -11.08 -16.98
N ARG A 393 9.26 -10.80 -18.29
CA ARG A 393 9.87 -11.70 -19.28
C ARG A 393 11.38 -11.89 -19.07
N TYR A 394 12.05 -10.94 -18.41
CA TYR A 394 13.44 -11.10 -17.97
C TYR A 394 13.60 -12.13 -16.85
N THR A 395 12.55 -12.38 -16.05
CA THR A 395 12.56 -13.43 -15.02
C THR A 395 12.32 -14.83 -15.59
N GLN A 396 11.93 -14.97 -16.86
CA GLN A 396 11.76 -16.27 -17.52
C GLN A 396 13.14 -16.78 -17.99
N ILE A 397 13.83 -17.49 -17.10
CA ILE A 397 15.25 -17.88 -17.28
C ILE A 397 15.41 -19.09 -18.21
N HIS A 398 14.48 -20.05 -18.14
CA HIS A 398 14.57 -21.30 -18.89
C HIS A 398 13.66 -21.27 -20.12
N ASP A 399 14.25 -21.41 -21.31
CA ASP A 399 13.51 -21.37 -22.58
C ASP A 399 12.62 -22.60 -22.83
N ARG A 400 12.90 -23.73 -22.14
CA ARG A 400 12.10 -24.96 -22.22
C ARG A 400 10.89 -24.97 -21.29
N TRP A 401 10.75 -23.96 -20.44
CA TRP A 401 9.64 -23.84 -19.52
C TRP A 401 8.56 -22.97 -20.12
N THR A 402 7.30 -23.31 -19.84
CA THR A 402 6.16 -22.53 -20.29
C THR A 402 5.63 -21.72 -19.12
N TYR A 403 5.60 -20.40 -19.29
CA TYR A 403 5.13 -19.45 -18.28
C TYR A 403 3.81 -18.84 -18.75
N SER A 404 2.70 -19.26 -18.15
CA SER A 404 1.38 -18.71 -18.43
C SER A 404 1.02 -17.63 -17.41
N LYS A 405 0.46 -16.52 -17.89
CA LYS A 405 -0.13 -15.47 -17.06
C LYS A 405 -1.63 -15.31 -17.35
N ASN A 406 -2.26 -16.31 -17.95
CA ASN A 406 -3.65 -16.18 -18.38
C ASN A 406 -4.60 -16.20 -17.16
N GLU A 407 -5.11 -15.03 -16.79
CA GLU A 407 -6.03 -14.85 -15.66
C GLU A 407 -7.47 -15.29 -15.96
N SER A 408 -7.81 -15.56 -17.21
CA SER A 408 -9.17 -15.94 -17.62
C SER A 408 -9.51 -17.41 -17.30
N LEU A 409 -8.53 -18.17 -16.79
CA LEU A 409 -8.66 -19.59 -16.54
C LEU A 409 -9.43 -19.85 -15.24
N GLN A 410 -10.37 -20.79 -15.29
CA GLN A 410 -11.10 -21.25 -14.11
C GLN A 410 -10.21 -22.15 -13.24
N PRO A 411 -10.48 -22.27 -11.92
CA PRO A 411 -9.69 -23.09 -11.00
C PRO A 411 -9.48 -24.54 -11.45
N GLU A 412 -10.44 -25.12 -12.18
CA GLU A 412 -10.37 -26.48 -12.71
C GLU A 412 -9.28 -26.59 -13.79
N GLN A 413 -9.21 -25.61 -14.70
CA GLN A 413 -8.20 -25.56 -15.76
C GLN A 413 -6.80 -25.32 -15.19
N LEU A 414 -6.70 -24.60 -14.06
CA LEU A 414 -5.44 -24.40 -13.36
C LEU A 414 -4.85 -25.71 -12.83
N GLN A 415 -5.66 -26.76 -12.62
CA GLN A 415 -5.16 -28.05 -12.14
C GLN A 415 -4.26 -28.78 -13.16
N GLU A 416 -4.35 -28.42 -14.45
CA GLU A 416 -3.54 -29.02 -15.52
C GLU A 416 -2.08 -28.55 -15.50
N TYR A 417 -1.81 -27.40 -14.89
CA TYR A 417 -0.46 -26.86 -14.78
C TYR A 417 0.40 -27.74 -13.88
N THR A 418 1.69 -27.86 -14.18
CA THR A 418 2.58 -28.65 -13.32
C THR A 418 2.91 -27.91 -12.04
N HIS A 419 2.95 -26.57 -12.11
CA HIS A 419 3.22 -25.72 -10.97
C HIS A 419 2.35 -24.46 -10.98
N LEU A 420 2.02 -23.97 -9.79
CA LEU A 420 1.18 -22.79 -9.62
C LEU A 420 1.85 -21.80 -8.67
N LEU A 421 1.84 -20.53 -9.06
CA LEU A 421 2.06 -19.40 -8.15
C LEU A 421 0.69 -18.81 -7.82
N VAL A 422 0.19 -19.03 -6.60
CA VAL A 422 -1.17 -18.65 -6.20
C VAL A 422 -1.13 -17.62 -5.08
N GLU A 423 -2.06 -16.67 -5.13
CA GLU A 423 -2.29 -15.73 -4.03
C GLU A 423 -3.07 -16.41 -2.90
N ALA A 424 -2.48 -16.41 -1.70
CA ALA A 424 -3.17 -16.83 -0.49
C ALA A 424 -2.62 -16.14 0.75
N LYS A 425 -3.54 -15.85 1.68
CA LYS A 425 -3.23 -15.17 2.95
C LYS A 425 -2.76 -16.12 4.05
N SER A 426 -3.01 -17.42 3.89
CA SER A 426 -2.62 -18.49 4.83
C SER A 426 -2.67 -19.85 4.14
N LYS A 427 -2.11 -20.88 4.78
CA LYS A 427 -2.21 -22.28 4.32
C LYS A 427 -3.66 -22.79 4.24
N TYR A 428 -4.59 -22.15 4.95
CA TYR A 428 -6.01 -22.54 5.01
C TYR A 428 -6.91 -21.61 4.19
N SER A 429 -6.33 -20.78 3.31
CA SER A 429 -7.08 -19.86 2.46
C SER A 429 -8.05 -20.63 1.54
N PRO A 430 -9.28 -20.14 1.30
CA PRO A 430 -10.26 -20.83 0.46
C PRO A 430 -9.74 -21.11 -0.95
N ASN A 431 -8.99 -20.16 -1.53
CA ASN A 431 -8.36 -20.31 -2.85
C ASN A 431 -7.41 -21.52 -2.96
N LEU A 432 -6.80 -21.94 -1.84
CA LEU A 432 -5.89 -23.08 -1.81
C LEU A 432 -6.63 -24.42 -1.65
N LYS A 433 -7.89 -24.41 -1.20
CA LYS A 433 -8.68 -25.63 -0.98
C LYS A 433 -8.92 -26.38 -2.30
N TYR A 434 -9.16 -25.65 -3.38
CA TYR A 434 -9.34 -26.22 -4.73
C TYR A 434 -8.12 -27.02 -5.23
N PHE A 435 -6.94 -26.70 -4.73
CA PHE A 435 -5.69 -27.33 -5.15
C PHE A 435 -5.14 -28.34 -4.16
N THR A 436 -5.79 -28.53 -3.00
CA THR A 436 -5.27 -29.41 -1.94
C THR A 436 -5.23 -30.88 -2.36
N GLN A 437 -6.10 -31.29 -3.30
CA GLN A 437 -6.18 -32.66 -3.81
C GLN A 437 -5.24 -32.91 -5.01
N THR A 438 -4.84 -31.87 -5.73
CA THR A 438 -4.06 -31.99 -6.99
C THR A 438 -2.62 -31.51 -6.83
N HIS A 439 -2.36 -30.59 -5.91
CA HIS A 439 -1.06 -29.94 -5.73
C HIS A 439 -0.61 -29.92 -4.27
N VAL A 440 0.70 -30.01 -4.09
CA VAL A 440 1.40 -29.89 -2.80
C VAL A 440 2.05 -28.52 -2.71
N ILE A 441 2.01 -27.93 -1.51
CA ILE A 441 2.65 -26.64 -1.22
C ILE A 441 4.16 -26.87 -1.03
N LEU A 442 4.97 -26.25 -1.88
CA LEU A 442 6.43 -26.28 -1.78
C LEU A 442 6.98 -25.19 -0.88
N ASP A 443 6.51 -23.95 -1.05
CA ASP A 443 7.00 -22.80 -0.29
C ASP A 443 5.93 -21.71 -0.17
N SER A 444 6.11 -20.82 0.80
CA SER A 444 5.29 -19.62 0.99
C SER A 444 6.18 -18.38 1.03
N ILE A 445 5.80 -17.36 0.26
CA ILE A 445 6.49 -16.08 0.21
C ILE A 445 5.72 -15.06 1.05
N GLU A 446 6.45 -14.42 1.95
CA GLU A 446 5.91 -13.33 2.74
C GLU A 446 6.04 -11.99 2.02
N SER A 447 5.03 -11.15 2.19
CA SER A 447 4.96 -9.77 1.72
C SER A 447 4.82 -8.80 2.90
N PHE A 448 5.18 -7.55 2.68
CA PHE A 448 4.94 -6.47 3.63
C PHE A 448 3.45 -6.38 4.03
N SER A 449 3.17 -6.38 5.33
CA SER A 449 1.81 -6.17 5.84
C SER A 449 1.67 -4.85 6.57
N GLN A 450 2.51 -4.60 7.58
CA GLN A 450 2.41 -3.39 8.41
C GLN A 450 3.72 -3.09 9.13
N ILE A 451 3.92 -1.83 9.49
CA ILE A 451 4.99 -1.41 10.38
C ILE A 451 4.47 -1.47 11.81
N ALA A 452 5.07 -2.33 12.65
CA ALA A 452 4.79 -2.38 14.07
C ALA A 452 5.88 -1.65 14.85
N MET A 453 5.50 -0.75 15.75
CA MET A 453 6.44 -0.13 16.68
C MET A 453 6.60 -1.02 17.92
N ASN A 454 7.82 -1.41 18.21
CA ASN A 454 8.18 -2.08 19.45
C ASN A 454 9.35 -1.36 20.11
N TYR A 455 9.04 -0.49 21.07
CA TYR A 455 10.00 0.35 21.79
C TYR A 455 11.04 -0.42 22.61
N LYS A 456 10.93 -1.76 22.71
CA LYS A 456 11.90 -2.62 23.41
C LYS A 456 13.05 -3.11 22.53
N LEU A 457 12.96 -2.98 21.20
CA LEU A 457 14.05 -3.32 20.28
C LEU A 457 14.64 -2.05 19.66
N MET A 458 15.94 -2.07 19.35
CA MET A 458 16.61 -1.01 18.60
C MET A 458 17.05 -1.57 17.23
N PRO A 459 16.48 -1.08 16.11
CA PRO A 459 15.53 0.03 15.99
C PRO A 459 14.09 -0.34 16.43
N PRO A 460 13.30 0.64 16.94
CA PRO A 460 11.95 0.41 17.49
C PRO A 460 10.87 0.11 16.44
N ILE A 461 11.27 -0.12 15.19
CA ILE A 461 10.40 -0.32 14.03
C ILE A 461 10.63 -1.75 13.54
N ARG A 462 9.61 -2.60 13.63
CA ARG A 462 9.61 -3.95 13.06
C ARG A 462 8.65 -4.01 11.89
N ILE A 463 9.16 -4.38 10.72
CA ILE A 463 8.33 -4.69 9.57
C ILE A 463 7.67 -6.05 9.83
N LYS A 464 6.34 -6.09 9.91
CA LYS A 464 5.57 -7.34 9.94
C LYS A 464 5.28 -7.76 8.52
N THR A 465 5.71 -8.97 8.20
CA THR A 465 5.42 -9.64 6.95
C THR A 465 4.30 -10.66 7.15
N LYS A 466 3.54 -10.96 6.09
CA LYS A 466 2.50 -12.00 6.06
C LYS A 466 2.63 -12.80 4.77
N PRO A 467 2.33 -14.10 4.77
CA PRO A 467 2.30 -14.88 3.54
C PRO A 467 1.29 -14.27 2.55
N ALA A 468 1.72 -14.13 1.30
CA ALA A 468 0.93 -13.54 0.23
C ALA A 468 0.90 -14.42 -1.04
N LEU A 469 2.00 -15.14 -1.31
CA LEU A 469 2.09 -16.05 -2.45
C LEU A 469 2.54 -17.43 -1.99
N PHE A 470 1.99 -18.45 -2.61
CA PHE A 470 2.35 -19.85 -2.39
C PHE A 470 2.83 -20.46 -3.70
N ILE A 471 3.87 -21.28 -3.60
CA ILE A 471 4.38 -22.09 -4.70
C ILE A 471 3.81 -23.49 -4.52
N LEU A 472 3.10 -23.99 -5.53
CA LEU A 472 2.56 -25.35 -5.54
C LEU A 472 3.17 -26.18 -6.68
N GLU A 473 3.35 -27.47 -6.43
CA GLU A 473 3.76 -28.50 -7.40
C GLU A 473 2.66 -29.56 -7.48
N ARG A 474 2.33 -30.00 -8.70
CA ARG A 474 1.32 -31.05 -8.92
C ARG A 474 1.82 -32.39 -8.37
N ILE A 475 0.97 -33.14 -7.69
CA ILE A 475 1.35 -34.36 -6.95
C ILE A 475 2.01 -35.41 -7.86
N ASP A 476 1.47 -35.58 -9.06
CA ASP A 476 1.91 -36.57 -10.05
C ASP A 476 3.00 -36.03 -10.99
N PHE A 477 3.54 -34.82 -10.78
CA PHE A 477 4.51 -34.20 -11.69
C PHE A 477 5.74 -35.08 -11.95
N ARG A 478 6.18 -35.83 -10.93
CA ARG A 478 7.34 -36.72 -11.02
C ARG A 478 7.08 -37.97 -11.86
N GLU A 479 5.83 -38.40 -11.93
CA GLU A 479 5.40 -39.59 -12.67
C GLU A 479 4.97 -39.21 -14.09
N ASN A 480 4.22 -38.11 -14.23
CA ASN A 480 3.67 -37.60 -15.49
C ASN A 480 4.05 -36.12 -15.71
N PRO A 481 5.31 -35.81 -16.09
CA PRO A 481 5.79 -34.44 -16.24
C PRO A 481 5.09 -33.63 -17.35
N HIS A 482 4.50 -34.31 -18.34
CA HIS A 482 3.76 -33.68 -19.44
C HIS A 482 2.27 -33.48 -19.16
N GLY A 483 1.77 -33.91 -17.99
CA GLY A 483 0.34 -33.94 -17.68
C GLY A 483 -0.40 -35.03 -18.45
N TYR A 484 -1.67 -35.23 -18.12
CA TYR A 484 -2.57 -36.02 -18.93
C TYR A 484 -2.81 -35.23 -20.21
N GLY A 485 -2.16 -35.66 -21.31
CA GLY A 485 -2.43 -35.08 -22.62
C GLY A 485 -3.93 -35.10 -22.92
N SER A 486 -4.39 -34.17 -23.73
CA SER A 486 -5.77 -34.03 -24.24
C SER A 486 -6.21 -35.21 -25.13
N MET A 487 -6.09 -36.42 -24.62
CA MET A 487 -6.42 -37.67 -25.29
C MET A 487 -6.86 -38.69 -24.25
N ASP A 488 -8.08 -38.52 -23.72
CA ASP A 488 -9.02 -39.60 -23.33
C ASP A 488 -10.30 -39.08 -22.66
N LEU A 489 -10.98 -38.12 -23.31
CA LEU A 489 -12.37 -37.72 -22.99
C LEU A 489 -13.34 -37.94 -24.16
N LYS A 490 -12.95 -38.74 -25.16
CA LYS A 490 -13.83 -39.13 -26.29
C LYS A 490 -14.36 -40.56 -26.22
N SER A 491 -14.10 -41.31 -25.14
CA SER A 491 -14.54 -42.72 -25.02
C SER A 491 -15.55 -42.98 -23.89
N LYS A 492 -16.08 -41.93 -23.23
CA LYS A 492 -17.12 -42.08 -22.20
C LYS A 492 -18.32 -41.15 -22.41
N GLU A 493 -18.77 -41.01 -23.66
CA GLU A 493 -20.15 -40.60 -23.94
C GLU A 493 -20.68 -41.51 -25.06
N THR A 494 -21.11 -42.71 -24.69
CA THR A 494 -22.14 -43.41 -25.46
C THR A 494 -23.03 -44.13 -24.46
N ILE A 495 -24.09 -43.41 -24.09
CA ILE A 495 -25.24 -43.96 -23.37
C ILE A 495 -25.87 -45.01 -24.29
N PRO A 496 -25.99 -46.29 -23.90
CA PRO A 496 -26.81 -47.23 -24.64
C PRO A 496 -28.26 -46.99 -24.27
N GLN A 497 -29.07 -46.63 -25.27
CA GLN A 497 -30.53 -46.69 -25.18
C GLN A 497 -30.97 -48.12 -24.88
N ILE A 498 -31.91 -48.23 -23.94
CA ILE A 498 -32.57 -49.45 -23.53
C ILE A 498 -33.61 -49.82 -24.59
N SER A 499 -33.58 -51.06 -25.07
CA SER A 499 -34.74 -51.78 -25.59
C SER A 499 -34.54 -53.29 -25.37
N GLU A 500 -35.49 -53.89 -24.63
CA GLU A 500 -36.14 -55.21 -24.82
C GLU A 500 -35.28 -56.34 -25.43
N GLU A 501 -35.14 -57.56 -24.91
CA GLU A 501 -36.07 -58.44 -24.19
C GLU A 501 -35.28 -59.72 -23.77
N THR A 502 -35.83 -60.44 -22.80
CA THR A 502 -35.48 -61.78 -22.28
C THR A 502 -35.20 -62.89 -23.32
N VAL A 503 -34.29 -63.83 -23.01
CA VAL A 503 -34.24 -65.31 -23.29
C VAL A 503 -32.75 -65.78 -23.20
N VAL A 504 -32.30 -66.44 -22.11
CA VAL A 504 -32.13 -67.91 -21.88
C VAL A 504 -31.03 -68.58 -22.74
N GLU A 505 -30.07 -69.20 -22.02
CA GLU A 505 -29.12 -70.29 -22.38
C GLU A 505 -28.12 -70.00 -23.53
N GLU A 506 -26.87 -70.49 -23.55
CA GLU A 506 -26.37 -71.81 -23.17
C GLU A 506 -24.83 -71.76 -23.03
N ILE A 507 -24.29 -72.66 -22.23
CA ILE A 507 -22.85 -72.86 -21.99
C ILE A 507 -22.26 -73.61 -23.19
N ASP A 508 -21.04 -73.24 -23.63
CA ASP A 508 -20.17 -74.23 -24.26
C ASP A 508 -18.69 -74.00 -23.90
N TYR A 509 -18.08 -75.05 -23.36
CA TYR A 509 -16.67 -75.17 -23.02
C TYR A 509 -16.03 -76.01 -24.11
N GLU A 510 -14.95 -75.54 -24.76
CA GLU A 510 -13.92 -76.47 -25.19
C GLU A 510 -12.56 -75.85 -25.57
N ASN A 511 -11.53 -76.61 -25.19
CA ASN A 511 -10.16 -76.68 -25.71
C ASN A 511 -9.03 -75.92 -24.98
N ILE A 512 -8.51 -76.70 -24.02
CA ILE A 512 -7.18 -76.79 -23.45
C ILE A 512 -6.12 -77.00 -24.55
N GLU A 513 -4.97 -76.33 -24.45
CA GLU A 513 -3.67 -76.99 -24.69
C GLU A 513 -2.51 -76.24 -23.98
N GLU A 514 -1.72 -77.04 -23.28
CA GLU A 514 -0.58 -76.70 -22.42
C GLU A 514 0.69 -76.31 -23.21
N LYS A 515 1.57 -75.51 -22.57
CA LYS A 515 3.02 -75.79 -22.55
C LYS A 515 3.78 -75.01 -21.47
N THR A 516 4.07 -75.72 -20.39
CA THR A 516 5.36 -75.91 -19.66
C THR A 516 6.25 -74.73 -19.24
N ILE A 517 6.55 -74.78 -17.93
CA ILE A 517 7.51 -74.05 -17.07
C ILE A 517 8.88 -74.79 -17.03
N PRO A 518 9.98 -74.12 -16.65
CA PRO A 518 10.73 -74.48 -15.41
C PRO A 518 11.01 -73.21 -14.54
N ALA A 519 10.79 -73.07 -13.21
CA ALA A 519 11.11 -73.87 -12.00
C ALA A 519 12.64 -74.12 -11.89
N GLU A 520 13.43 -73.68 -10.90
CA GLU A 520 13.36 -73.51 -9.42
C GLU A 520 14.58 -72.62 -8.99
N SER A 521 14.82 -72.09 -7.77
CA SER A 521 14.50 -72.38 -6.35
C SER A 521 14.84 -71.10 -5.53
N LYS A 522 13.97 -70.53 -4.66
CA LYS A 522 13.58 -70.93 -3.29
C LYS A 522 14.71 -70.92 -2.24
N GLU A 523 14.58 -70.03 -1.25
CA GLU A 523 14.66 -70.41 0.16
C GLU A 523 13.66 -69.59 1.01
N SER A 524 13.01 -70.32 1.92
CA SER A 524 11.83 -70.08 2.78
C SER A 524 12.20 -69.47 4.14
N ILE A 525 11.45 -68.52 4.75
CA ILE A 525 10.18 -68.59 5.52
C ILE A 525 10.31 -69.11 6.98
N ASN A 526 9.60 -68.39 7.89
CA ASN A 526 9.24 -68.63 9.31
C ASN A 526 10.18 -68.00 10.36
N ILE A 527 9.70 -67.28 11.39
CA ILE A 527 8.60 -67.61 12.33
C ILE A 527 7.84 -66.33 12.78
N VAL A 528 6.54 -66.49 13.05
CA VAL A 528 5.55 -65.52 13.54
C VAL A 528 5.30 -65.68 15.05
N GLU A 529 4.95 -64.57 15.73
CA GLU A 529 4.28 -64.44 17.06
C GLU A 529 5.11 -64.87 18.29
N GLU A 530 5.12 -64.22 19.46
CA GLU A 530 4.00 -63.74 20.27
C GLU A 530 4.53 -63.01 21.55
N LYS A 531 3.80 -62.00 22.04
CA LYS A 531 3.55 -61.62 23.46
C LYS A 531 4.66 -61.43 24.53
N LEU A 532 4.46 -60.29 25.21
CA LEU A 532 4.49 -60.02 26.66
C LEU A 532 5.73 -59.40 27.30
N ASP A 533 5.48 -58.20 27.84
CA ASP A 533 6.09 -57.59 29.02
C ASP A 533 6.53 -58.60 30.09
N ARG A 534 7.74 -58.41 30.64
CA ARG A 534 7.97 -57.97 32.04
C ARG A 534 9.44 -58.06 32.46
N ASN A 535 9.89 -56.98 33.11
CA ASN A 535 10.84 -56.88 34.22
C ASN A 535 12.31 -57.24 33.95
N GLU A 536 13.21 -56.25 33.99
CA GLU A 536 13.93 -55.80 35.20
C GLU A 536 14.82 -56.90 35.80
N GLU A 537 16.13 -56.86 35.55
CA GLU A 537 17.16 -56.46 36.54
C GLU A 537 18.59 -56.81 36.08
N GLN A 538 19.45 -55.80 36.23
CA GLN A 538 20.86 -55.86 36.66
C GLN A 538 21.92 -56.56 35.79
N ARG A 539 22.83 -55.72 35.27
CA ARG A 539 24.27 -55.77 35.64
C ARG A 539 24.89 -54.36 35.60
N GLN A 540 25.44 -53.97 36.75
CA GLN A 540 26.38 -52.87 37.00
C GLN A 540 27.72 -53.16 36.29
N GLU A 541 28.55 -52.19 35.90
CA GLU A 541 29.49 -51.33 36.66
C GLU A 541 30.02 -50.26 35.64
N GLU A 542 30.51 -49.05 35.91
CA GLU A 542 31.04 -48.35 37.09
C GLU A 542 31.23 -46.84 36.74
N VAL A 543 31.57 -46.02 37.75
CA VAL A 543 32.01 -44.59 37.75
C VAL A 543 30.96 -43.49 38.10
N VAL A 544 30.46 -43.50 39.35
CA VAL A 544 30.77 -42.60 40.51
C VAL A 544 31.19 -41.14 40.19
N HIS A 545 30.75 -40.02 40.81
CA HIS A 545 29.71 -39.57 41.77
C HIS A 545 29.72 -38.01 41.69
N ASN A 546 28.59 -37.32 41.46
CA ASN A 546 27.59 -36.75 42.39
C ASN A 546 27.86 -35.36 43.00
N VAL A 547 26.75 -34.60 42.96
CA VAL A 547 26.38 -33.35 43.62
C VAL A 547 25.56 -33.69 44.87
N GLU A 548 25.70 -32.92 45.97
CA GLU A 548 24.69 -32.63 47.02
C GLU A 548 25.27 -31.54 47.95
N ILE A 549 24.69 -30.34 48.12
CA ILE A 549 23.62 -29.90 49.04
C ILE A 549 23.88 -30.23 50.53
N PHE A 550 23.91 -29.22 51.42
CA PHE A 550 23.04 -29.05 52.61
C PHE A 550 23.36 -27.80 53.47
N GLU A 551 22.28 -27.13 53.93
CA GLU A 551 21.96 -26.28 55.12
C GLU A 551 23.10 -25.69 56.02
N ASP A 552 22.97 -24.52 56.68
CA ASP A 552 21.99 -24.21 57.74
C ASP A 552 22.10 -22.75 58.33
N LYS A 553 20.98 -22.24 58.88
CA LYS A 553 20.79 -21.36 60.08
C LYS A 553 20.98 -19.80 60.15
N ILE A 554 19.84 -19.15 60.49
CA ILE A 554 19.54 -18.18 61.62
C ILE A 554 19.87 -16.65 61.51
N VAL A 555 18.85 -15.85 61.12
CA VAL A 555 18.14 -14.67 61.75
C VAL A 555 18.80 -13.96 62.98
N PRO A 556 18.82 -12.60 63.16
CA PRO A 556 17.61 -11.73 63.19
C PRO A 556 17.64 -10.25 62.70
N LYS A 557 16.40 -9.77 62.49
CA LYS A 557 15.82 -8.40 62.52
C LYS A 557 16.52 -7.39 63.44
N VAL A 558 16.58 -6.11 63.01
CA VAL A 558 16.18 -4.93 63.83
C VAL A 558 15.62 -3.81 62.93
N GLU A 559 14.48 -3.27 63.36
CA GLU A 559 13.87 -2.00 62.97
C GLU A 559 13.99 -1.06 64.20
N ILE A 560 13.89 0.26 64.00
CA ILE A 560 13.72 1.34 65.01
C ILE A 560 15.02 1.86 65.68
N GLU A 561 15.38 3.14 65.45
CA GLU A 561 15.32 4.20 66.48
C GLU A 561 15.81 5.58 65.99
N GLU A 562 14.96 6.57 66.22
CA GLU A 562 15.32 7.97 66.33
C GLU A 562 16.29 8.19 67.51
N LYS A 563 17.07 9.28 67.37
CA LYS A 563 17.68 10.15 68.41
C LYS A 563 19.17 10.02 68.73
N ASN A 564 19.73 11.23 68.72
CA ASN A 564 20.96 11.74 69.34
C ASN A 564 22.17 11.70 68.38
N LEU A 565 22.93 12.77 68.16
CA LEU A 565 23.29 13.86 69.06
C LEU A 565 23.19 15.24 68.39
N LYS A 566 22.57 16.16 69.12
CA LYS A 566 23.02 17.55 69.21
C LYS A 566 24.19 17.62 70.20
N GLU A 567 24.90 18.74 70.13
CA GLU A 567 25.82 19.31 71.14
C GLU A 567 27.29 18.91 71.00
N ALA A 568 27.98 19.63 70.13
CA ALA A 568 29.21 20.30 70.55
C ALA A 568 28.87 21.79 70.66
N GLU A 569 28.68 22.26 71.89
CA GLU A 569 28.99 23.61 72.39
C GLU A 569 28.15 23.85 73.65
N ASN A 570 28.73 23.43 74.79
CA ASN A 570 28.47 24.06 76.07
C ASN A 570 29.81 24.51 76.61
N GLU A 571 30.11 25.79 76.46
CA GLU A 571 30.95 26.53 77.41
C GLU A 571 30.53 28.01 77.37
N SER A 572 29.54 28.35 78.21
CA SER A 572 29.49 29.59 78.98
C SER A 572 28.25 29.59 79.86
N ILE A 573 28.44 29.13 81.10
CA ILE A 573 27.50 29.35 82.21
C ILE A 573 27.94 30.61 82.93
N SER A 574 27.01 31.54 83.15
CA SER A 574 27.00 32.37 84.36
C SER A 574 25.58 32.82 84.71
N GLN A 575 25.00 32.06 85.65
CA GLN A 575 24.23 32.49 86.82
C GLN A 575 23.22 33.65 86.72
N GLU A 576 21.96 33.23 86.81
CA GLU A 576 20.92 33.65 87.78
C GLU A 576 20.18 35.00 87.69
N ASN A 577 18.84 34.82 87.67
CA ASN A 577 17.76 35.67 88.16
C ASN A 577 17.44 36.90 87.25
N ILE A 578 16.20 37.17 86.80
CA ILE A 578 15.00 37.53 87.58
C ILE A 578 13.82 37.66 86.56
N ILE A 579 12.67 37.02 86.87
CA ILE A 579 11.28 37.38 86.48
C ILE A 579 10.90 37.42 84.98
N GLY A 580 9.95 36.56 84.58
CA GLY A 580 9.23 36.74 83.30
C GLY A 580 8.21 35.67 82.88
N ASN A 581 7.57 34.96 83.82
CA ASN A 581 6.81 33.72 83.53
C ASN A 581 5.37 33.92 82.96
N SER A 582 5.15 34.94 82.12
CA SER A 582 3.82 35.22 81.52
C SER A 582 3.83 35.22 79.97
N LYS A 583 4.97 35.52 79.34
CA LYS A 583 5.09 35.55 77.87
C LYS A 583 5.27 34.16 77.26
N LEU A 584 5.91 33.23 77.97
CA LEU A 584 6.19 31.87 77.46
C LEU A 584 4.93 31.00 77.33
N HIS A 585 3.97 31.15 78.25
CA HIS A 585 2.72 30.38 78.22
C HIS A 585 1.74 30.89 77.15
N LYS A 586 1.69 32.20 76.90
CA LYS A 586 0.92 32.78 75.78
C LYS A 586 1.51 32.41 74.43
N ALA A 587 2.85 32.38 74.31
CA ALA A 587 3.53 31.95 73.09
C ALA A 587 3.28 30.47 72.78
N LYS A 588 3.32 29.58 73.79
CA LYS A 588 3.02 28.14 73.61
C LYS A 588 1.58 27.91 73.15
N LYS A 589 0.59 28.57 73.78
CA LYS A 589 -0.82 28.45 73.39
C LYS A 589 -1.07 28.97 71.97
N ALA A 590 -0.48 30.11 71.61
CA ALA A 590 -0.58 30.65 70.26
C ALA A 590 0.03 29.74 69.19
N ILE A 591 1.14 29.04 69.49
CA ILE A 591 1.77 28.07 68.58
C ILE A 591 0.91 26.82 68.42
N GLU A 592 0.23 26.38 69.47
CA GLU A 592 -0.66 25.22 69.46
C GLU A 592 -1.93 25.50 68.64
N ASP A 593 -2.55 26.68 68.83
CA ASP A 593 -3.69 27.14 68.03
C ASP A 593 -3.31 27.28 66.54
N LEU A 594 -2.09 27.73 66.23
CA LEU A 594 -1.58 27.84 64.85
C LEU A 594 -1.34 26.47 64.20
N LYS A 595 -0.96 25.45 64.98
CA LYS A 595 -0.82 24.07 64.51
C LYS A 595 -2.18 23.45 64.17
N ILE A 596 -3.17 23.65 65.03
CA ILE A 596 -4.55 23.16 64.81
C ILE A 596 -5.13 23.79 63.54
N LEU A 597 -4.98 25.11 63.38
CA LEU A 597 -5.49 25.86 62.23
C LEU A 597 -4.77 25.48 60.92
N ARG A 598 -3.48 25.13 60.98
CA ARG A 598 -2.73 24.56 59.83
C ARG A 598 -3.23 23.17 59.46
N GLN A 599 -3.49 22.29 60.43
CA GLN A 599 -4.02 20.95 60.16
C GLN A 599 -5.42 21.01 59.53
N GLU A 600 -6.26 21.93 60.00
CA GLU A 600 -7.61 22.13 59.47
C GLU A 600 -7.59 22.66 58.03
N ARG A 601 -6.70 23.62 57.72
CA ARG A 601 -6.47 24.09 56.34
C ARG A 601 -5.93 22.99 55.44
N LYS A 602 -5.05 22.12 55.96
CA LYS A 602 -4.51 20.98 55.21
C LYS A 602 -5.60 19.95 54.90
N LYS A 603 -6.48 19.64 55.85
CA LYS A 603 -7.65 18.76 55.63
C LYS A 603 -8.60 19.34 54.58
N LYS A 604 -8.95 20.63 54.68
CA LYS A 604 -9.82 21.31 53.69
C LYS A 604 -9.18 21.37 52.30
N ALA A 605 -7.86 21.56 52.21
CA ALA A 605 -7.15 21.52 50.93
C ALA A 605 -7.14 20.11 50.31
N ILE A 606 -6.95 19.07 51.13
CA ILE A 606 -7.00 17.67 50.68
C ILE A 606 -8.40 17.27 50.24
N GLU A 607 -9.45 17.71 50.95
CA GLU A 607 -10.85 17.51 50.51
C GLU A 607 -11.15 18.24 49.20
N LYS A 608 -10.68 19.49 49.06
CA LYS A 608 -10.85 20.26 47.82
C LYS A 608 -10.14 19.60 46.63
N ILE A 609 -8.91 19.12 46.84
CA ILE A 609 -8.14 18.38 45.81
C ILE A 609 -8.83 17.07 45.46
N LYS A 610 -9.35 16.31 46.44
CA LYS A 610 -10.13 15.08 46.18
C LYS A 610 -11.42 15.35 45.40
N LEU A 611 -12.05 16.51 45.62
CA LEU A 611 -13.31 16.87 44.96
C LEU A 611 -13.08 17.44 43.54
N GLU A 612 -12.00 18.18 43.33
CA GLU A 612 -11.54 18.65 42.00
C GLU A 612 -11.03 17.49 41.13
N THR A 613 -10.20 16.59 41.68
CA THR A 613 -9.73 15.40 40.94
C THR A 613 -10.86 14.45 40.57
N ARG A 614 -11.89 14.28 41.41
CA ARG A 614 -13.07 13.48 41.07
C ARG A 614 -13.90 14.12 39.94
N LYS A 615 -13.99 15.46 39.89
CA LYS A 615 -14.70 16.16 38.80
C LYS A 615 -13.94 16.09 37.48
N GLU A 616 -12.62 16.26 37.49
CA GLU A 616 -11.79 16.14 36.27
C GLU A 616 -11.74 14.71 35.75
N VAL A 617 -11.63 13.70 36.62
CA VAL A 617 -11.66 12.29 36.23
C VAL A 617 -13.04 11.92 35.65
N VAL A 618 -14.14 12.42 36.23
CA VAL A 618 -15.49 12.20 35.70
C VAL A 618 -15.70 12.94 34.37
N ALA A 619 -15.16 14.15 34.21
CA ALA A 619 -15.21 14.87 32.94
C ALA A 619 -14.42 14.16 31.84
N SER A 620 -13.20 13.69 32.15
CA SER A 620 -12.37 12.90 31.23
C SER A 620 -13.02 11.55 30.88
N ALA A 621 -13.66 10.89 31.85
CA ALA A 621 -14.42 9.67 31.59
C ALA A 621 -15.64 9.92 30.69
N LYS A 622 -16.36 11.03 30.90
CA LYS A 622 -17.50 11.44 30.07
C LYS A 622 -17.07 11.82 28.65
N GLU A 623 -15.91 12.43 28.49
CA GLU A 623 -15.33 12.77 27.18
C GLU A 623 -14.87 11.51 26.42
N LYS A 624 -14.17 10.59 27.10
CA LYS A 624 -13.81 9.28 26.53
C LYS A 624 -15.05 8.46 26.14
N LEU A 625 -16.11 8.48 26.95
CA LEU A 625 -17.36 7.81 26.64
C LEU A 625 -18.02 8.42 25.39
N LYS A 626 -18.02 9.76 25.28
CA LYS A 626 -18.54 10.48 24.11
C LYS A 626 -17.73 10.16 22.84
N GLU A 627 -16.42 9.99 22.97
CA GLU A 627 -15.54 9.59 21.86
C GLU A 627 -15.80 8.13 21.42
N ILE A 628 -16.01 7.22 22.38
CA ILE A 628 -16.37 5.82 22.13
C ILE A 628 -17.75 5.74 21.44
N MET A 629 -18.74 6.54 21.88
CA MET A 629 -20.06 6.60 21.25
C MET A 629 -20.00 7.14 19.81
N LYS A 630 -19.16 8.15 19.54
CA LYS A 630 -18.92 8.62 18.16
C LYS A 630 -18.30 7.55 17.28
N ARG A 631 -17.36 6.75 17.81
CA ARG A 631 -16.78 5.63 17.06
C ARG A 631 -17.80 4.54 16.79
N HIS A 632 -18.67 4.22 17.74
CA HIS A 632 -19.74 3.24 17.52
C HIS A 632 -20.78 3.72 16.51
N LYS A 633 -21.13 5.02 16.51
CA LYS A 633 -21.99 5.61 15.48
C LYS A 633 -21.35 5.49 14.09
N HIS A 634 -20.07 5.82 13.97
CA HIS A 634 -19.35 5.71 12.70
C HIS A 634 -19.24 4.26 12.20
N ILE A 635 -19.02 3.30 13.11
CA ILE A 635 -18.99 1.87 12.76
C ILE A 635 -20.38 1.38 12.35
N ALA A 636 -21.45 1.86 12.99
CA ALA A 636 -22.82 1.50 12.61
C ALA A 636 -23.21 2.09 11.25
N ASP A 637 -22.83 3.34 10.97
CA ASP A 637 -23.02 3.98 9.66
C ASP A 637 -22.23 3.23 8.57
N GLU A 638 -20.99 2.83 8.86
CA GLU A 638 -20.12 2.08 7.96
C GLU A 638 -20.64 0.65 7.69
N LEU A 639 -21.20 -0.02 8.71
CA LEU A 639 -21.86 -1.32 8.54
C LEU A 639 -23.18 -1.22 7.76
N SER A 640 -23.94 -0.13 7.96
CA SER A 640 -25.18 0.08 7.20
C SER A 640 -24.87 0.35 5.73
N ASN A 641 -23.82 1.12 5.45
CA ASN A 641 -23.37 1.41 4.09
C ASN A 641 -22.75 0.17 3.43
N SER A 642 -22.07 -0.71 4.17
CA SER A 642 -21.55 -1.97 3.64
C SER A 642 -22.68 -2.96 3.32
N ILE A 643 -23.70 -3.04 4.17
CA ILE A 643 -24.86 -3.90 3.91
C ILE A 643 -25.68 -3.36 2.73
N ILE A 644 -25.83 -2.04 2.60
CA ILE A 644 -26.48 -1.43 1.43
C ILE A 644 -25.66 -1.71 0.17
N SER A 645 -24.32 -1.59 0.22
CA SER A 645 -23.46 -1.90 -0.94
C SER A 645 -23.45 -3.37 -1.32
N ASP A 646 -23.48 -4.29 -0.35
CA ASP A 646 -23.51 -5.73 -0.63
C ASP A 646 -24.85 -6.13 -1.27
N VAL A 647 -25.96 -5.49 -0.88
CA VAL A 647 -27.28 -5.71 -1.50
C VAL A 647 -27.39 -5.07 -2.90
N THR A 648 -26.76 -3.91 -3.15
CA THR A 648 -26.68 -3.37 -4.53
C THR A 648 -25.77 -4.18 -5.42
N ILE A 649 -24.68 -4.76 -4.88
CA ILE A 649 -23.79 -5.65 -5.65
C ILE A 649 -24.51 -6.96 -5.99
N GLU A 650 -25.27 -7.55 -5.08
CA GLU A 650 -26.08 -8.75 -5.38
C GLU A 650 -27.19 -8.49 -6.42
N LEU A 651 -27.73 -7.26 -6.48
CA LEU A 651 -28.71 -6.87 -7.50
C LEU A 651 -28.04 -6.55 -8.86
N GLU A 652 -26.81 -6.02 -8.88
CA GLU A 652 -26.06 -5.77 -10.11
C GLU A 652 -25.35 -7.03 -10.67
N GLU A 653 -25.05 -8.02 -9.83
CA GLU A 653 -24.47 -9.31 -10.25
C GLU A 653 -25.50 -10.24 -10.90
N GLN A 654 -26.80 -10.07 -10.63
CA GLN A 654 -27.86 -10.82 -11.32
C GLN A 654 -28.16 -10.31 -12.74
N GLU A 655 -27.70 -9.12 -13.13
CA GLU A 655 -27.89 -8.54 -14.48
C GLU A 655 -26.65 -8.61 -15.39
N LYS A 656 -25.56 -9.25 -14.96
CA LYS A 656 -24.37 -9.47 -15.80
C LYS A 656 -24.02 -10.94 -15.91
N ASP A 657 -24.89 -11.69 -16.58
CA ASP A 657 -24.46 -12.92 -17.23
C ASP A 657 -23.82 -12.60 -18.57
N GLY A 658 -22.63 -13.15 -18.78
CA GLY A 658 -21.75 -12.84 -19.88
C GLY A 658 -22.24 -13.40 -21.21
N ARG A 659 -22.89 -12.57 -22.01
CA ARG A 659 -22.88 -12.69 -23.47
C ARG A 659 -22.58 -11.32 -24.08
N GLY A 660 -21.59 -11.29 -24.97
CA GLY A 660 -21.20 -10.10 -25.68
C GLY A 660 -22.30 -9.68 -26.65
N ASP A 661 -22.74 -8.44 -26.54
CA ASP A 661 -23.67 -7.84 -27.49
C ASP A 661 -22.98 -6.75 -28.32
N ILE A 662 -23.10 -6.97 -29.62
CA ILE A 662 -22.75 -6.12 -30.75
C ILE A 662 -23.61 -4.83 -30.68
N PRO A 663 -23.08 -3.65 -31.06
CA PRO A 663 -23.87 -2.42 -31.03
C PRO A 663 -25.04 -2.50 -32.02
N ASN A 664 -26.26 -2.33 -31.51
CA ASN A 664 -27.45 -2.23 -32.34
C ASN A 664 -27.46 -0.91 -33.12
N ILE A 665 -27.75 -1.07 -34.41
CA ILE A 665 -27.88 -0.05 -35.44
C ILE A 665 -29.08 0.84 -35.15
N GLU A 666 -28.88 2.16 -35.19
CA GLU A 666 -29.95 3.15 -35.29
C GLU A 666 -30.79 2.85 -36.54
N SER A 667 -32.05 2.47 -36.33
CA SER A 667 -33.06 2.44 -37.39
C SER A 667 -33.91 3.70 -37.30
N ILE A 668 -33.88 4.42 -38.41
CA ILE A 668 -34.71 5.57 -38.76
C ILE A 668 -36.18 5.14 -38.76
N VAL A 669 -37.04 5.85 -38.01
CA VAL A 669 -38.45 5.98 -38.35
C VAL A 669 -38.84 7.46 -38.24
N GLN A 670 -39.19 7.99 -39.41
CA GLN A 670 -39.78 9.28 -39.67
C GLN A 670 -41.32 9.15 -39.55
N GLU A 671 -41.99 10.29 -39.39
CA GLU A 671 -43.43 10.55 -39.62
C GLU A 671 -44.41 10.15 -38.50
N ASN A 672 -45.42 10.95 -38.08
CA ASN A 672 -46.01 12.18 -38.61
C ASN A 672 -46.66 13.01 -37.48
N ASN A 673 -46.72 14.32 -37.71
CA ASN A 673 -47.58 15.27 -37.01
C ASN A 673 -49.05 14.95 -37.28
N ASP A 674 -49.91 15.18 -36.30
CA ASP A 674 -51.14 15.97 -36.48
C ASP A 674 -51.76 16.28 -35.10
N ALA A 675 -51.80 17.57 -34.77
CA ALA A 675 -52.73 18.14 -33.78
C ALA A 675 -54.10 18.34 -34.48
N PRO A 676 -55.22 18.55 -33.75
CA PRO A 676 -55.45 19.89 -33.19
C PRO A 676 -56.25 19.95 -31.86
N GLU A 677 -56.03 21.07 -31.15
CA GLU A 677 -57.03 21.95 -30.48
C GLU A 677 -58.01 21.33 -29.45
N THR A 678 -58.32 21.90 -28.28
CA THR A 678 -58.47 23.31 -27.86
C THR A 678 -58.64 23.34 -26.33
N GLU A 679 -58.25 24.46 -25.69
CA GLU A 679 -58.92 25.21 -24.60
C GLU A 679 -59.96 24.48 -23.72
N SER A 680 -60.09 24.67 -22.40
CA SER A 680 -59.69 25.69 -21.43
C SER A 680 -60.33 25.31 -20.08
N GLN A 681 -59.79 25.81 -18.96
CA GLN A 681 -60.51 26.20 -17.72
C GLN A 681 -61.29 25.12 -16.94
N ASP A 682 -61.50 25.15 -15.64
CA ASP A 682 -60.94 25.82 -14.46
C ASP A 682 -61.62 25.08 -13.29
N LYS A 683 -60.92 25.04 -12.14
CA LYS A 683 -61.50 25.14 -10.78
C LYS A 683 -62.25 23.99 -10.07
N GLU A 684 -61.78 23.84 -8.83
CA GLU A 684 -62.54 23.72 -7.57
C GLU A 684 -63.04 22.34 -7.10
N THR A 685 -62.27 21.78 -6.15
CA THR A 685 -62.75 21.15 -4.90
C THR A 685 -63.60 22.16 -4.09
N PRO A 686 -64.48 21.79 -3.11
CA PRO A 686 -64.15 20.89 -1.98
C PRO A 686 -65.34 20.16 -1.27
N GLU A 687 -65.03 19.60 -0.09
CA GLU A 687 -65.88 19.15 1.05
C GLU A 687 -66.29 17.66 1.05
N THR A 688 -65.80 16.77 1.94
CA THR A 688 -65.82 16.61 3.42
C THR A 688 -67.13 16.11 4.04
N VAL A 689 -66.98 15.23 5.05
CA VAL A 689 -67.85 14.91 6.23
C VAL A 689 -68.48 13.50 6.22
N THR A 690 -67.85 12.52 6.92
CA THR A 690 -68.23 11.80 8.19
C THR A 690 -69.31 10.71 8.00
N ASP A 691 -69.41 9.57 8.72
CA ASP A 691 -69.32 9.22 10.14
C ASP A 691 -69.35 7.65 10.26
N ASN A 692 -68.47 6.98 11.04
CA ASN A 692 -68.59 6.47 12.43
C ASN A 692 -69.13 5.02 12.65
N ILE A 693 -68.54 4.36 13.67
CA ILE A 693 -68.99 3.30 14.64
C ILE A 693 -67.83 2.29 14.89
N LEU A 694 -67.02 2.38 15.97
CA LEU A 694 -67.14 1.80 17.36
C LEU A 694 -67.34 0.26 17.39
N SER A 695 -66.65 -0.59 18.16
CA SER A 695 -65.99 -0.46 19.47
C SER A 695 -64.99 -1.61 19.78
N ASP A 696 -64.25 -1.42 20.88
CA ASP A 696 -63.66 -2.40 21.81
C ASP A 696 -62.23 -2.94 21.64
N SER A 697 -61.33 -2.33 22.42
CA SER A 697 -60.05 -2.86 22.89
C SER A 697 -60.21 -3.86 24.05
N PRO A 698 -59.26 -4.79 24.21
CA PRO A 698 -58.52 -4.80 25.47
C PRO A 698 -56.98 -4.93 25.30
N THR A 699 -56.28 -4.10 26.08
CA THR A 699 -55.04 -4.39 26.84
C THR A 699 -53.71 -4.71 26.13
N THR A 700 -52.91 -3.65 25.96
CA THR A 700 -51.57 -3.41 26.53
C THR A 700 -50.93 -4.49 27.45
N THR A 701 -50.51 -5.63 26.89
CA THR A 701 -49.52 -6.52 27.56
C THR A 701 -48.39 -6.95 26.65
N VAL A 702 -48.59 -6.98 25.32
CA VAL A 702 -47.64 -7.58 24.37
C VAL A 702 -46.44 -6.65 24.01
N LYS A 703 -46.53 -5.33 24.24
CA LYS A 703 -45.42 -4.41 23.91
C LYS A 703 -44.31 -4.34 24.97
N ASN A 704 -44.63 -4.51 26.26
CA ASN A 704 -43.62 -4.38 27.32
C ASN A 704 -42.71 -5.62 27.42
N GLU A 705 -43.24 -6.82 27.16
CA GLU A 705 -42.43 -8.05 27.18
C GLU A 705 -41.31 -8.04 26.13
N ASN A 706 -41.51 -7.36 24.99
CA ASN A 706 -40.50 -7.29 23.95
C ASN A 706 -39.36 -6.32 24.34
N VAL A 707 -39.67 -5.20 24.99
CA VAL A 707 -38.67 -4.21 25.43
C VAL A 707 -37.80 -4.78 26.54
N ASP A 708 -38.40 -5.43 27.55
CA ASP A 708 -37.63 -6.02 28.66
C ASP A 708 -36.69 -7.14 28.17
N SER A 709 -37.13 -7.96 27.21
CA SER A 709 -36.27 -9.00 26.60
C SER A 709 -35.08 -8.42 25.83
N ILE A 710 -35.26 -7.24 25.21
CA ILE A 710 -34.20 -6.53 24.49
C ILE A 710 -33.22 -5.90 25.48
N VAL A 711 -33.73 -5.30 26.56
CA VAL A 711 -32.91 -4.74 27.65
C VAL A 711 -32.02 -5.83 28.27
N GLU A 712 -32.55 -7.02 28.48
CA GLU A 712 -31.81 -8.14 29.06
C GLU A 712 -30.70 -8.66 28.12
N LYS A 713 -30.97 -8.77 26.81
CA LYS A 713 -29.95 -9.07 25.80
C LYS A 713 -28.86 -8.00 25.70
N VAL A 714 -29.24 -6.72 25.85
CA VAL A 714 -28.28 -5.61 25.86
C VAL A 714 -27.40 -5.68 27.10
N ILE A 715 -27.96 -5.98 28.26
CA ILE A 715 -27.22 -6.17 29.52
C ILE A 715 -26.19 -7.30 29.39
N VAL A 716 -26.57 -8.46 28.84
CA VAL A 716 -25.64 -9.58 28.64
C VAL A 716 -24.49 -9.19 27.72
N ARG A 717 -24.76 -8.46 26.63
CA ARG A 717 -23.71 -7.95 25.74
C ARG A 717 -22.81 -6.89 26.37
N LEU A 718 -23.31 -6.12 27.34
CA LEU A 718 -22.50 -5.15 28.08
C LEU A 718 -21.55 -5.85 29.07
N ILE A 719 -21.98 -6.97 29.67
CA ILE A 719 -21.15 -7.84 30.50
C ILE A 719 -20.07 -8.52 29.64
N ASP A 720 -20.42 -9.10 28.48
CA ASP A 720 -19.45 -9.72 27.56
C ASP A 720 -18.37 -8.75 27.06
N ARG A 721 -18.69 -7.46 27.00
CA ARG A 721 -17.75 -6.39 26.61
C ARG A 721 -16.94 -5.82 27.77
N LYS A 722 -17.02 -6.43 28.97
CA LYS A 722 -16.30 -6.06 30.20
C LYS A 722 -16.58 -4.62 30.68
N ILE A 723 -17.77 -4.11 30.41
CA ILE A 723 -18.22 -2.80 30.92
C ILE A 723 -18.62 -2.93 32.39
N TYR A 724 -19.12 -4.10 32.78
CA TYR A 724 -19.30 -4.54 34.16
C TYR A 724 -18.31 -5.66 34.49
N ASP A 725 -18.03 -5.90 35.77
CA ASP A 725 -17.07 -6.93 36.21
C ASP A 725 -17.53 -8.33 35.74
N ASP A 726 -16.60 -9.21 35.37
CA ASP A 726 -16.89 -10.53 34.78
C ASP A 726 -17.67 -11.45 35.73
N LYS A 727 -17.79 -11.07 37.01
CA LYS A 727 -18.54 -11.79 38.06
C LYS A 727 -19.96 -11.27 38.30
N THR A 728 -20.37 -10.18 37.65
CA THR A 728 -21.68 -9.55 37.85
C THR A 728 -22.73 -10.31 37.05
N LYS A 729 -23.77 -10.86 37.70
CA LYS A 729 -24.89 -11.47 36.98
C LYS A 729 -25.83 -10.39 36.44
N PRO A 730 -26.61 -10.65 35.38
CA PRO A 730 -27.59 -9.68 34.84
C PRO A 730 -28.56 -9.13 35.90
N GLU A 731 -28.89 -9.95 36.89
CA GLU A 731 -29.78 -9.62 38.02
C GLU A 731 -29.13 -8.67 39.04
N ASP A 732 -27.80 -8.59 39.09
CA ASP A 732 -27.04 -7.80 40.08
C ASP A 732 -26.81 -6.35 39.63
N ILE A 733 -27.33 -5.95 38.45
CA ILE A 733 -27.21 -4.60 37.94
C ILE A 733 -28.11 -3.66 38.76
N LYS A 734 -27.54 -2.51 39.16
CA LYS A 734 -28.28 -1.49 39.90
C LYS A 734 -29.54 -1.08 39.14
N ALA A 735 -30.66 -0.97 39.85
CA ALA A 735 -31.96 -0.60 39.27
C ALA A 735 -31.91 0.71 38.47
N GLU A 736 -31.07 1.67 38.90
CA GLU A 736 -30.84 2.94 38.20
C GLU A 736 -30.23 2.74 36.80
N ASP A 737 -29.25 1.84 36.68
CA ASP A 737 -28.58 1.54 35.41
C ASP A 737 -29.53 0.78 34.47
N ARG A 738 -30.31 -0.16 35.01
CA ARG A 738 -31.31 -0.89 34.23
C ARG A 738 -32.38 0.03 33.65
N LEU A 739 -32.86 1.00 34.43
CA LEU A 739 -33.83 1.99 33.99
C LEU A 739 -33.26 2.96 32.94
N MET A 740 -31.96 3.27 33.03
CA MET A 740 -31.26 4.05 32.01
C MET A 740 -31.13 3.27 30.69
N ILE A 741 -30.78 1.99 30.75
CA ILE A 741 -30.70 1.12 29.57
C ILE A 741 -32.08 0.98 28.91
N GLN A 742 -33.14 0.82 29.70
CA GLN A 742 -34.51 0.75 29.21
C GLN A 742 -34.92 2.01 28.44
N LYS A 743 -34.65 3.20 29.00
CA LYS A 743 -34.93 4.47 28.30
C LYS A 743 -34.20 4.59 26.97
N ILE A 744 -32.94 4.15 26.91
CA ILE A 744 -32.16 4.17 25.67
C ILE A 744 -32.76 3.21 24.62
N VAL A 745 -33.17 2.02 25.05
CA VAL A 745 -33.82 1.05 24.15
C VAL A 745 -35.14 1.60 23.62
N GLU A 746 -35.95 2.23 24.46
CA GLU A 746 -37.21 2.86 24.05
C GLU A 746 -37.00 4.03 23.09
N GLU A 747 -35.99 4.88 23.34
CA GLU A 747 -35.64 6.01 22.46
C GLU A 747 -35.20 5.52 21.07
N VAL A 748 -34.33 4.50 21.01
CA VAL A 748 -33.86 3.92 19.75
C VAL A 748 -34.99 3.23 18.97
N LEU A 749 -35.90 2.54 19.66
CA LEU A 749 -37.07 1.94 19.02
C LEU A 749 -38.04 3.01 18.49
N SER A 750 -38.16 4.14 19.18
CA SER A 750 -38.99 5.27 18.73
C SER A 750 -38.40 5.97 17.49
N GLU A 751 -37.08 6.12 17.41
CA GLU A 751 -36.42 6.68 16.23
C GLU A 751 -36.58 5.77 15.01
N ARG A 752 -36.50 4.44 15.20
CA ARG A 752 -36.68 3.47 14.09
C ARG A 752 -38.08 3.50 13.49
N MET A 753 -39.11 3.73 14.32
CA MET A 753 -40.51 3.88 13.87
C MET A 753 -40.76 5.22 13.15
N ASN A 754 -40.00 6.27 13.48
CA ASN A 754 -40.08 7.55 12.77
C ASN A 754 -39.42 7.50 11.39
N TYR A 755 -38.40 6.64 11.19
CA TYR A 755 -37.77 6.46 9.89
C TYR A 755 -38.65 5.69 8.89
N SER A 756 -39.47 4.72 9.34
CA SER A 756 -40.33 3.94 8.44
C SER A 756 -41.51 4.73 7.83
N ASN A 757 -41.84 5.90 8.38
CA ASN A 757 -42.95 6.74 7.89
C ASN A 757 -42.53 7.84 6.91
N VAL A 758 -41.23 8.00 6.63
CA VAL A 758 -40.71 9.03 5.72
C VAL A 758 -40.54 8.48 4.29
N ASP A 759 -40.41 7.17 4.11
CA ASP A 759 -40.22 6.52 2.79
C ASP A 759 -41.52 6.22 2.02
N THR A 760 -42.66 6.80 2.42
CA THR A 760 -43.97 6.60 1.76
C THR A 760 -44.71 7.89 1.39
N LYS A 761 -44.01 9.00 1.14
CA LYS A 761 -44.61 10.24 0.63
C LYS A 761 -43.92 10.83 -0.58
#